data_AF-A0A952KRK7-F1
#
_entry.id   AF-A0A952KRK7-F1
#
_cell.length_a   1.000
_cell.length_b   1.000
_cell.length_c   1.000
_cell.angle_alpha   90.00
_cell.angle_beta   90.00
_cell.angle_gamma   90.00
#
_symmetry.space_group_name_H-M   'P 1'
#
loop_
_entity.id
_entity.type
_entity.pdbx_description
1 polymer ?
#
loop_
_entity_poly.entity_id
_entity_poly.type
_entity_poly.pdbx_seq_one_letter_code
_entity_poly.pdbx_strand_id
1 'polypeptide(L)'
;MKIVTLLAIGLLGLSTAGSAVGQTPLSLFNGTSLQGWNTQGTWTTNGGTLSGTGTGDRHALTAVPFGDINLQFEYNIVTPVGAKLRLWTTSENNGGLTIDLDNTNNTAGVGGVEDLDRSSISIIPSGWHRVQVEANHGKLRVRVDDVITASPGNLGSRAGYIGFEAKGNGQFQVRNIKVTPLNLSSLFNGNDLNGWKSVARAADAKEGMGHALQKTFSFGMAGGSTKSHDATWKVDSGRIHGESGPGGLENGTMMEDAIVQISAAVTGNNKPGTGFSSILLRNTPGQLTGGYSIGLGPFAGTIDPLVKRPPTTTTKAVDQTIIISGRTIAVWVGGNLTSVFTDTRAESANAAQGAKLSAGSMTVVLPNALDRLDLQKISAATLPKTFGMAAKSAPPPPPPTPPAVTQAAAAAPSAAETMILAQQQASAKKEADDEKNKAKVAGLMNQALSTNDPQQQMSYYSQVVQIDPSNAAAVQGYKEAQTKLQTTQTQQQQQQVQEQHQQQDAQNAEQQSSASLLQAQSSFLNGNFAQASTALSVAERLSPSNPMVRDLRSRISAAQSLRSRLFWLGGGVGIVALAGMVAMWIRRRRQHRYAVLEVTRGLESGKSYPLDRDLIRIGAVPQHGSQKNDIVIQDVEHAISRFHCEIARKNGQLYLTDLRSSNGTLINGEPVQPGSPALLRRGSKVTLANSVELRLTTKRRAKSEM
;
A
#
# COMPACT_ATOMS: atom_id res chain seq x y z
N MET A 1 40.49 -19.98 49.46
CA MET A 1 40.90 -18.57 49.26
C MET A 1 41.22 -18.36 47.80
N LYS A 2 40.78 -17.23 47.24
CA LYS A 2 40.99 -16.69 45.88
C LYS A 2 40.06 -17.19 44.76
N ILE A 3 38.94 -16.47 44.72
CA ILE A 3 38.07 -16.14 43.59
C ILE A 3 38.91 -15.64 42.40
N VAL A 4 38.64 -16.16 41.20
CA VAL A 4 38.92 -15.47 39.93
C VAL A 4 37.66 -15.53 39.09
N THR A 5 37.01 -14.37 39.00
CA THR A 5 35.85 -14.09 38.15
C THR A 5 36.30 -14.02 36.69
N LEU A 6 35.77 -14.89 35.83
CA LEU A 6 35.87 -14.75 34.37
C LEU A 6 34.46 -14.57 33.81
N LEU A 7 34.13 -13.32 33.52
CA LEU A 7 32.90 -12.89 32.88
C LEU A 7 33.03 -13.15 31.37
N ALA A 8 32.61 -14.33 30.91
CA ALA A 8 32.47 -14.62 29.48
C ALA A 8 31.09 -14.15 29.00
N ILE A 9 31.04 -12.93 28.47
CA ILE A 9 29.88 -12.44 27.71
C ILE A 9 29.90 -13.18 26.36
N GLY A 10 29.21 -14.32 26.32
CA GLY A 10 28.89 -15.02 25.07
C GLY A 10 27.89 -14.20 24.27
N LEU A 11 28.38 -13.48 23.26
CA LEU A 11 27.55 -12.87 22.24
C LEU A 11 26.90 -14.01 21.43
N LEU A 12 25.68 -14.39 21.81
CA LEU A 12 24.79 -15.21 20.99
C LEU A 12 24.55 -14.44 19.69
N GLY A 13 25.25 -14.85 18.62
CA GLY A 13 24.93 -14.45 17.26
C GLY A 13 23.55 -15.00 16.93
N LEU A 14 22.51 -14.18 17.11
CA LEU A 14 21.23 -14.40 16.44
C LEU A 14 21.50 -14.37 14.94
N SER A 15 21.56 -15.54 14.32
CA SER A 15 21.35 -15.66 12.88
C SER A 15 19.92 -15.22 12.61
N THR A 16 19.73 -13.95 12.25
CA THR A 16 18.46 -13.46 11.75
C THR A 16 18.18 -14.19 10.44
N ALA A 17 17.28 -15.17 10.51
CA ALA A 17 16.59 -15.67 9.34
C ALA A 17 16.10 -14.46 8.53
N GLY A 18 16.45 -14.44 7.24
CA GLY A 18 16.07 -13.38 6.32
C GLY A 18 14.58 -13.11 6.42
N SER A 19 14.23 -12.02 7.10
CA SER A 19 12.87 -11.56 7.20
C SER A 19 12.54 -10.91 5.88
N ALA A 20 11.51 -11.41 5.20
CA ALA A 20 10.90 -10.70 4.08
C ALA A 20 10.62 -9.26 4.53
N VAL A 21 11.14 -8.29 3.77
CA VAL A 21 11.08 -6.87 4.09
C VAL A 21 9.61 -6.39 4.13
N GLY A 22 9.12 -6.02 5.31
CA GLY A 22 8.13 -4.93 5.46
C GLY A 22 6.62 -5.24 5.59
N GLN A 23 6.18 -6.47 5.91
CA GLN A 23 4.77 -6.76 6.21
C GLN A 23 4.54 -7.13 7.68
N THR A 24 3.54 -6.50 8.32
CA THR A 24 3.14 -6.80 9.70
C THR A 24 2.39 -8.13 9.76
N PRO A 25 2.88 -9.14 10.52
CA PRO A 25 2.15 -10.40 10.69
C PRO A 25 0.78 -10.19 11.33
N LEU A 26 -0.21 -10.94 10.87
CA LEU A 26 -1.56 -10.94 11.41
C LEU A 26 -1.66 -11.92 12.57
N SER A 27 -2.04 -11.45 13.76
CA SER A 27 -2.41 -12.32 14.86
C SER A 27 -3.77 -12.96 14.57
N LEU A 28 -3.81 -14.30 14.51
CA LEU A 28 -5.05 -15.05 14.33
C LEU A 28 -5.79 -15.27 15.66
N PHE A 29 -5.11 -15.07 16.79
CA PHE A 29 -5.70 -15.20 18.12
C PHE A 29 -5.34 -13.97 18.96
N ASN A 30 -6.34 -13.38 19.62
CA ASN A 30 -6.17 -12.20 20.46
C ASN A 30 -5.79 -12.54 21.92
N GLY A 31 -5.76 -13.83 22.27
CA GLY A 31 -5.41 -14.33 23.58
C GLY A 31 -6.56 -14.44 24.59
N THR A 32 -7.73 -13.89 24.28
CA THR A 32 -8.83 -13.72 25.24
C THR A 32 -10.20 -14.18 24.74
N SER A 33 -10.40 -14.34 23.42
CA SER A 33 -11.65 -14.81 22.85
C SER A 33 -11.45 -15.66 21.60
N LEU A 34 -12.46 -16.49 21.28
CA LEU A 34 -12.52 -17.29 20.05
C LEU A 34 -12.91 -16.46 18.82
N GLN A 35 -12.83 -15.13 18.88
CA GLN A 35 -13.12 -14.28 17.74
C GLN A 35 -12.19 -14.62 16.57
N GLY A 36 -12.78 -14.83 15.39
CA GLY A 36 -12.02 -15.25 14.21
C GLY A 36 -11.82 -16.76 14.09
N TRP A 37 -12.43 -17.56 14.98
CA TRP A 37 -12.38 -19.01 14.95
C TRP A 37 -13.78 -19.63 14.85
N ASN A 38 -13.94 -20.59 13.94
CA ASN A 38 -15.08 -21.48 13.86
C ASN A 38 -14.68 -22.80 14.54
N THR A 39 -15.30 -23.10 15.67
CA THR A 39 -14.92 -24.24 16.51
C THR A 39 -15.99 -25.33 16.54
N GLN A 40 -15.59 -26.58 16.37
CA GLN A 40 -16.36 -27.76 16.73
C GLN A 40 -15.71 -28.46 17.92
N GLY A 41 -16.53 -28.87 18.89
CA GLY A 41 -16.06 -29.44 20.15
C GLY A 41 -15.56 -28.37 21.13
N THR A 42 -14.98 -28.80 22.25
CA THR A 42 -14.64 -27.89 23.35
C THR A 42 -13.28 -27.22 23.16
N TRP A 43 -13.31 -25.92 22.87
CA TRP A 43 -12.14 -25.04 22.84
C TRP A 43 -12.27 -23.95 23.90
N THR A 44 -11.20 -23.74 24.65
CA THR A 44 -11.13 -22.73 25.71
C THR A 44 -9.94 -21.80 25.50
N THR A 45 -10.02 -20.60 26.05
CA THR A 45 -8.97 -19.58 25.96
C THR A 45 -8.46 -19.27 27.36
N ASN A 46 -7.14 -19.39 27.59
CA ASN A 46 -6.52 -19.03 28.86
C ASN A 46 -5.14 -18.41 28.62
N GLY A 47 -4.91 -17.19 29.12
CA GLY A 47 -3.58 -16.57 29.16
C GLY A 47 -2.83 -16.54 27.81
N GLY A 48 -3.52 -16.19 26.71
CA GLY A 48 -2.86 -16.17 25.39
C GLY A 48 -2.81 -17.53 24.68
N THR A 49 -3.39 -18.58 25.28
CA THR A 49 -3.41 -19.94 24.73
C THR A 49 -4.82 -20.36 24.33
N LEU A 50 -4.94 -20.92 23.13
CA LEU A 50 -6.11 -21.62 22.61
C LEU A 50 -5.96 -23.11 22.93
N SER A 51 -6.88 -23.67 23.72
CA SER A 51 -6.80 -25.04 24.23
C SER A 51 -7.99 -25.89 23.78
N GLY A 52 -7.72 -26.97 23.05
CA GLY A 52 -8.68 -28.03 22.77
C GLY A 52 -8.68 -29.03 23.92
N THR A 53 -9.76 -29.05 24.72
CA THR A 53 -9.93 -29.91 25.90
C THR A 53 -11.15 -30.82 25.76
N GLY A 54 -11.27 -31.92 26.52
CA GLY A 54 -12.43 -32.83 26.43
C GLY A 54 -12.18 -34.11 25.62
N THR A 55 -13.25 -34.72 25.11
CA THR A 55 -13.24 -36.02 24.41
C THR A 55 -13.79 -35.88 22.97
N GLY A 56 -13.43 -36.82 22.09
CA GLY A 56 -13.89 -36.84 20.70
C GLY A 56 -13.11 -35.94 19.74
N ASP A 57 -13.66 -35.77 18.54
CA ASP A 57 -13.07 -34.95 17.48
C ASP A 57 -13.35 -33.47 17.74
N ARG A 58 -12.29 -32.67 17.74
CA ARG A 58 -12.36 -31.22 17.95
C ARG A 58 -11.56 -30.53 16.87
N HIS A 59 -12.11 -29.46 16.32
CA HIS A 59 -11.37 -28.62 15.40
C HIS A 59 -11.69 -27.14 15.61
N ALA A 60 -10.70 -26.29 15.35
CA ALA A 60 -10.83 -24.85 15.32
C ALA A 60 -10.24 -24.36 14.00
N LEU A 61 -11.08 -23.84 13.11
CA LEU A 61 -10.68 -23.27 11.83
C LEU A 61 -10.74 -21.74 11.89
N THR A 62 -9.92 -21.06 11.11
CA THR A 62 -10.04 -19.62 10.91
C THR A 62 -11.42 -19.26 10.35
N ALA A 63 -11.92 -18.06 10.64
CA ALA A 63 -13.20 -17.60 10.12
C ALA A 63 -13.15 -17.21 8.63
N VAL A 64 -11.95 -16.97 8.11
CA VAL A 64 -11.69 -16.63 6.71
C VAL A 64 -10.56 -17.50 6.14
N PRO A 65 -10.55 -17.74 4.82
CA PRO A 65 -9.51 -18.50 4.16
C PRO A 65 -8.26 -17.66 3.85
N PHE A 66 -7.15 -18.35 3.65
CA PHE A 66 -5.85 -17.79 3.26
C PHE A 66 -5.31 -18.51 2.02
N GLY A 67 -4.54 -17.79 1.19
CA GLY A 67 -3.81 -18.33 0.05
C GLY A 67 -2.37 -18.67 0.41
N ASP A 68 -1.42 -18.08 -0.32
CA ASP A 68 0.00 -18.15 0.00
C ASP A 68 0.30 -17.39 1.30
N ILE A 69 1.04 -18.03 2.22
CA ILE A 69 1.22 -17.57 3.60
C ILE A 69 2.57 -17.98 4.18
N ASN A 70 3.01 -17.21 5.18
CA ASN A 70 3.95 -17.67 6.19
C ASN A 70 3.21 -17.74 7.54
N LEU A 71 2.88 -18.95 7.98
CA LEU A 71 2.23 -19.23 9.26
C LEU A 71 3.27 -19.60 10.32
N GLN A 72 3.13 -19.03 11.50
CA GLN A 72 3.96 -19.31 12.67
C GLN A 72 3.08 -19.49 13.89
N PHE A 73 3.37 -20.49 14.71
CA PHE A 73 2.71 -20.69 15.99
C PHE A 73 3.60 -21.52 16.91
N GLU A 74 3.21 -21.57 18.18
CA GLU A 74 3.77 -22.50 19.16
C GLU A 74 2.67 -23.43 19.63
N TYR A 75 3.00 -24.70 19.86
CA TYR A 75 2.07 -25.66 20.40
C TYR A 75 2.67 -26.49 21.52
N ASN A 76 1.81 -27.02 22.38
CA ASN A 76 2.15 -27.96 23.44
C ASN A 76 1.07 -29.03 23.53
N ILE A 77 1.50 -30.28 23.68
CA ILE A 77 0.62 -31.45 23.84
C ILE A 77 0.89 -32.02 25.21
N VAL A 78 -0.08 -31.91 26.12
CA VAL A 78 0.07 -32.42 27.49
C VAL A 78 -0.12 -33.93 27.51
N THR A 79 -1.14 -34.40 26.80
CA THR A 79 -1.45 -35.82 26.60
C THR A 79 -1.69 -36.02 25.12
N PRO A 80 -1.11 -37.06 24.48
CA PRO A 80 -1.27 -37.27 23.05
C PRO A 80 -2.75 -37.36 22.64
N VAL A 81 -3.09 -36.65 21.57
CA VAL A 81 -4.45 -36.45 21.03
C VAL A 81 -4.48 -36.48 19.50
N GLY A 82 -3.46 -37.02 18.84
CA GLY A 82 -3.39 -36.98 17.38
C GLY A 82 -3.56 -35.57 16.83
N ALA A 83 -2.88 -34.60 17.46
CA ALA A 83 -2.98 -33.20 17.10
C ALA A 83 -2.49 -32.98 15.67
N LYS A 84 -3.26 -32.21 14.89
CA LYS A 84 -2.99 -31.95 13.48
C LYS A 84 -3.16 -30.46 13.18
N LEU A 85 -2.32 -29.95 12.29
CA LEU A 85 -2.53 -28.68 11.59
C LEU A 85 -3.22 -28.96 10.26
N ARG A 86 -4.31 -28.26 10.02
CA ARG A 86 -5.11 -28.30 8.80
C ARG A 86 -4.81 -27.05 7.98
N LEU A 87 -4.50 -27.23 6.70
CA LEU A 87 -4.20 -26.13 5.78
C LEU A 87 -5.06 -26.23 4.52
N TRP A 88 -5.58 -25.08 4.09
CA TRP A 88 -6.37 -24.94 2.87
C TRP A 88 -7.57 -25.90 2.79
N THR A 89 -8.24 -26.15 3.92
CA THR A 89 -9.46 -26.96 3.96
C THR A 89 -10.67 -26.17 3.45
N THR A 90 -11.82 -26.85 3.30
CA THR A 90 -13.11 -26.15 3.29
C THR A 90 -13.44 -25.58 4.69
N SER A 91 -14.50 -24.77 4.79
CA SER A 91 -15.01 -24.26 6.07
C SER A 91 -15.55 -25.34 7.01
N GLU A 92 -15.77 -26.55 6.48
CA GLU A 92 -16.28 -27.73 7.19
C GLU A 92 -15.15 -28.71 7.55
N ASN A 93 -13.89 -28.28 7.44
CA ASN A 93 -12.70 -29.10 7.64
C ASN A 93 -12.53 -30.26 6.63
N ASN A 94 -13.15 -30.15 5.45
CA ASN A 94 -13.01 -31.18 4.40
C ASN A 94 -11.79 -30.90 3.51
N GLY A 95 -11.10 -31.98 3.11
CA GLY A 95 -9.95 -31.93 2.21
C GLY A 95 -8.79 -31.07 2.73
N GLY A 96 -8.01 -30.49 1.80
CA GLY A 96 -6.82 -29.69 2.13
C GLY A 96 -5.59 -30.53 2.44
N LEU A 97 -4.64 -29.95 3.17
CA LEU A 97 -3.43 -30.62 3.64
C LEU A 97 -3.50 -30.85 5.16
N THR A 98 -2.96 -31.99 5.58
CA THR A 98 -2.77 -32.32 6.99
C THR A 98 -1.29 -32.33 7.32
N ILE A 99 -0.90 -31.65 8.40
CA ILE A 99 0.42 -31.74 9.01
C ILE A 99 0.28 -32.37 10.39
N ASP A 100 0.99 -33.46 10.63
CA ASP A 100 0.96 -34.16 11.92
C ASP A 100 1.79 -33.37 12.95
N LEU A 101 1.23 -33.12 14.14
CA LEU A 101 1.91 -32.38 15.22
C LEU A 101 2.21 -33.24 16.46
N ASP A 102 1.65 -34.45 16.51
CA ASP A 102 1.72 -35.35 17.65
C ASP A 102 2.42 -36.66 17.27
N ASN A 103 2.78 -37.45 18.28
CA ASN A 103 3.33 -38.78 18.17
C ASN A 103 2.23 -39.85 17.98
N THR A 104 0.95 -39.47 18.04
CA THR A 104 -0.20 -40.38 17.89
C THR A 104 -0.88 -40.18 16.54
N ASN A 105 -1.21 -41.28 15.85
CA ASN A 105 -1.85 -41.25 14.53
C ASN A 105 -1.10 -40.38 13.49
N ASN A 106 0.23 -40.39 13.54
CA ASN A 106 1.11 -39.53 12.75
C ASN A 106 1.70 -40.25 11.52
N THR A 107 0.86 -40.50 10.52
CA THR A 107 1.24 -41.27 9.33
C THR A 107 2.44 -40.69 8.56
N ALA A 108 2.70 -39.39 8.71
CA ALA A 108 3.83 -38.70 8.12
C ALA A 108 4.96 -38.31 9.10
N GLY A 109 4.85 -38.62 10.40
CA GLY A 109 5.77 -38.15 11.44
C GLY A 109 5.56 -36.67 11.81
N VAL A 110 6.10 -36.22 12.94
CA VAL A 110 5.88 -34.85 13.46
C VAL A 110 6.45 -33.81 12.50
N GLY A 111 5.61 -32.88 12.05
CA GLY A 111 5.91 -31.88 11.03
C GLY A 111 5.89 -32.42 9.60
N GLY A 112 5.55 -33.69 9.40
CA GLY A 112 5.33 -34.30 8.10
C GLY A 112 3.98 -33.90 7.52
N VAL A 113 3.87 -33.93 6.19
CA VAL A 113 2.65 -33.61 5.44
C VAL A 113 2.06 -34.92 4.91
N GLU A 114 0.87 -35.28 5.38
CA GLU A 114 0.20 -36.53 4.99
C GLU A 114 0.09 -36.65 3.46
N ASP A 115 0.29 -37.86 2.95
CA ASP A 115 0.28 -38.23 1.53
C ASP A 115 1.33 -37.57 0.62
N LEU A 116 2.17 -36.68 1.16
CA LEU A 116 3.09 -35.87 0.36
C LEU A 116 4.55 -35.99 0.75
N ASP A 117 4.86 -35.81 2.04
CA ASP A 117 6.25 -35.75 2.48
C ASP A 117 6.37 -36.12 3.96
N ARG A 118 7.27 -37.06 4.27
CA ARG A 118 7.39 -37.63 5.61
C ARG A 118 8.54 -36.99 6.38
N SER A 119 8.27 -36.64 7.63
CA SER A 119 9.27 -36.19 8.59
C SER A 119 10.05 -37.37 9.15
N SER A 120 11.33 -37.14 9.42
CA SER A 120 12.17 -38.08 10.18
C SER A 120 11.92 -38.03 11.69
N ILE A 121 11.16 -37.06 12.19
CA ILE A 121 10.84 -36.91 13.61
C ILE A 121 9.65 -37.83 13.93
N SER A 122 9.94 -39.01 14.49
CA SER A 122 8.91 -39.95 14.93
C SER A 122 8.37 -39.64 16.34
N ILE A 123 9.21 -39.03 17.19
CA ILE A 123 8.89 -38.67 18.57
C ILE A 123 9.41 -37.27 18.83
N ILE A 124 8.54 -36.40 19.34
CA ILE A 124 8.90 -35.09 19.87
C ILE A 124 8.78 -35.09 21.42
N PRO A 125 9.71 -34.46 22.16
CA PRO A 125 9.62 -34.33 23.62
C PRO A 125 8.35 -33.60 24.08
N SER A 126 8.03 -33.66 25.37
CA SER A 126 6.98 -32.81 25.92
C SER A 126 7.49 -31.38 26.07
N GLY A 127 6.64 -30.40 25.74
CA GLY A 127 6.99 -28.99 25.84
C GLY A 127 6.35 -28.14 24.76
N TRP A 128 6.73 -26.86 24.76
CA TRP A 128 6.34 -25.92 23.71
C TRP A 128 7.27 -26.07 22.51
N HIS A 129 6.70 -26.32 21.35
CA HIS A 129 7.40 -26.46 20.08
C HIS A 129 6.96 -25.37 19.12
N ARG A 130 7.93 -24.81 18.38
CA ARG A 130 7.66 -23.78 17.38
C ARG A 130 7.47 -24.43 16.03
N VAL A 131 6.39 -24.06 15.34
CA VAL A 131 6.12 -24.49 13.97
C VAL A 131 6.10 -23.28 13.05
N GLN A 132 6.76 -23.41 11.91
CA GLN A 132 6.65 -22.45 10.81
C GLN A 132 6.27 -23.19 9.53
N VAL A 133 5.24 -22.70 8.85
CA VAL A 133 4.80 -23.18 7.55
C VAL A 133 4.90 -22.05 6.53
N GLU A 134 5.83 -22.20 5.59
CA GLU A 134 6.00 -21.29 4.47
C GLU A 134 5.35 -21.91 3.24
N ALA A 135 4.23 -21.36 2.80
CA ALA A 135 3.46 -21.78 1.64
C ALA A 135 3.49 -20.67 0.58
N ASN A 136 4.26 -20.89 -0.49
CA ASN A 136 4.56 -19.86 -1.47
C ASN A 136 4.60 -20.46 -2.89
N HIS A 137 3.74 -19.96 -3.79
CA HIS A 137 3.68 -20.39 -5.19
C HIS A 137 3.61 -21.91 -5.38
N GLY A 138 2.72 -22.56 -4.60
CA GLY A 138 2.52 -24.02 -4.68
C GLY A 138 3.70 -24.86 -4.17
N LYS A 139 4.62 -24.26 -3.42
CA LYS A 139 5.63 -24.96 -2.62
C LYS A 139 5.33 -24.76 -1.15
N LEU A 140 5.48 -25.81 -0.36
CA LEU A 140 5.33 -25.78 1.08
C LEU A 140 6.67 -26.10 1.73
N ARG A 141 6.98 -25.46 2.84
CA ARG A 141 8.09 -25.82 3.72
C ARG A 141 7.63 -25.77 5.16
N VAL A 142 7.73 -26.88 5.85
CA VAL A 142 7.38 -27.02 7.27
C VAL A 142 8.67 -27.09 8.08
N ARG A 143 8.73 -26.29 9.14
CA ARG A 143 9.79 -26.35 10.16
C ARG A 143 9.18 -26.60 11.53
N VAL A 144 9.78 -27.52 12.28
CA VAL A 144 9.49 -27.75 13.70
C VAL A 144 10.80 -27.54 14.46
N ASP A 145 10.81 -26.61 15.41
CA ASP A 145 12.01 -26.21 16.18
C ASP A 145 13.22 -25.93 15.28
N ASP A 146 12.99 -25.17 14.21
CA ASP A 146 13.95 -24.77 13.17
C ASP A 146 14.46 -25.89 12.25
N VAL A 147 14.08 -27.14 12.50
CA VAL A 147 14.38 -28.27 11.63
C VAL A 147 13.34 -28.33 10.51
N ILE A 148 13.79 -28.37 9.25
CA ILE A 148 12.89 -28.61 8.11
C ILE A 148 12.41 -30.06 8.16
N THR A 149 11.11 -30.25 8.36
CA THR A 149 10.48 -31.57 8.52
C THR A 149 9.77 -32.04 7.26
N ALA A 150 9.35 -31.12 6.40
CA ALA A 150 8.73 -31.42 5.12
C ALA A 150 8.93 -30.26 4.14
N SER A 151 9.02 -30.54 2.84
CA SER A 151 9.13 -29.55 1.76
C SER A 151 8.44 -29.97 0.46
N PRO A 152 7.14 -30.35 0.47
CA PRO A 152 6.47 -30.77 -0.76
C PRO A 152 6.28 -29.59 -1.73
N GLY A 153 6.36 -29.91 -3.03
CA GLY A 153 6.19 -28.95 -4.13
C GLY A 153 5.06 -29.34 -5.09
N ASN A 154 4.91 -28.58 -6.17
CA ASN A 154 3.94 -28.84 -7.24
C ASN A 154 2.46 -28.87 -6.78
N LEU A 155 2.14 -28.12 -5.72
CA LEU A 155 0.82 -28.12 -5.11
C LEU A 155 -0.21 -27.31 -5.92
N GLY A 156 0.26 -26.50 -6.87
CA GLY A 156 -0.56 -25.52 -7.61
C GLY A 156 -0.95 -24.32 -6.75
N SER A 157 -1.77 -23.43 -7.31
CA SER A 157 -2.37 -22.33 -6.54
C SER A 157 -3.42 -22.89 -5.57
N ARG A 158 -3.35 -22.49 -4.31
CA ARG A 158 -4.22 -22.99 -3.24
C ARG A 158 -4.71 -21.84 -2.38
N ALA A 159 -5.90 -22.03 -1.84
CA ALA A 159 -6.42 -21.27 -0.72
C ALA A 159 -7.39 -22.13 0.09
N GLY A 160 -7.72 -21.69 1.28
CA GLY A 160 -8.72 -22.31 2.14
C GLY A 160 -8.46 -21.99 3.61
N TYR A 161 -9.16 -22.69 4.48
CA TYR A 161 -9.13 -22.42 5.91
C TYR A 161 -7.90 -23.07 6.57
N ILE A 162 -7.37 -22.40 7.59
CA ILE A 162 -6.29 -22.90 8.42
C ILE A 162 -6.89 -23.31 9.75
N GLY A 163 -6.44 -24.40 10.35
CA GLY A 163 -6.89 -24.70 11.68
C GLY A 163 -6.19 -25.85 12.36
N PHE A 164 -6.73 -26.19 13.51
CA PHE A 164 -6.15 -27.13 14.45
C PHE A 164 -7.16 -28.22 14.74
N GLU A 165 -6.72 -29.47 14.70
CA GLU A 165 -7.54 -30.64 15.01
C GLU A 165 -6.91 -31.42 16.17
N ALA A 166 -7.74 -31.95 17.06
CA ALA A 166 -7.34 -32.85 18.13
C ALA A 166 -8.40 -33.93 18.36
N LYS A 167 -7.95 -35.18 18.46
CA LYS A 167 -8.76 -36.39 18.64
C LYS A 167 -8.45 -37.06 19.99
N GLY A 168 -9.49 -37.42 20.75
CA GLY A 168 -9.31 -38.18 22.01
C GLY A 168 -9.22 -37.32 23.27
N ASN A 169 -8.72 -37.88 24.37
CA ASN A 169 -9.04 -37.40 25.73
C ASN A 169 -8.00 -36.46 26.38
N GLY A 170 -7.02 -35.99 25.62
CA GLY A 170 -5.97 -35.10 26.12
C GLY A 170 -6.21 -33.62 25.85
N GLN A 171 -5.15 -32.84 26.04
CA GLN A 171 -5.16 -31.39 25.89
C GLN A 171 -4.12 -30.94 24.86
N PHE A 172 -4.62 -30.27 23.80
CA PHE A 172 -3.81 -29.61 22.78
C PHE A 172 -3.86 -28.11 22.98
N GLN A 173 -2.69 -27.48 23.11
CA GLN A 173 -2.55 -26.06 23.37
C GLN A 173 -1.79 -25.40 22.24
N VAL A 174 -2.28 -24.25 21.78
CA VAL A 174 -1.64 -23.45 20.72
C VAL A 174 -1.62 -21.98 21.14
N ARG A 175 -0.51 -21.29 20.87
CA ARG A 175 -0.37 -19.84 21.12
C ARG A 175 0.50 -19.18 20.06
N ASN A 176 0.62 -17.86 20.13
CA ASN A 176 1.46 -17.06 19.24
C ASN A 176 1.16 -17.30 17.75
N ILE A 177 -0.12 -17.54 17.42
CA ILE A 177 -0.56 -17.89 16.07
C ILE A 177 -0.55 -16.63 15.19
N LYS A 178 0.42 -16.54 14.29
CA LYS A 178 0.64 -15.41 13.39
C LYS A 178 0.71 -15.88 11.95
N VAL A 179 0.07 -15.13 11.04
CA VAL A 179 0.11 -15.41 9.61
C VAL A 179 0.52 -14.17 8.84
N THR A 180 1.39 -14.32 7.85
CA THR A 180 1.75 -13.26 6.91
C THR A 180 1.29 -13.67 5.52
N PRO A 181 0.25 -13.03 4.95
CA PRO A 181 -0.15 -13.29 3.57
C PRO A 181 0.98 -12.93 2.60
N LEU A 182 1.26 -13.78 1.63
CA LEU A 182 2.32 -13.59 0.65
C LEU A 182 1.74 -13.24 -0.73
N ASN A 183 2.61 -12.81 -1.65
CA ASN A 183 2.29 -12.62 -3.08
C ASN A 183 1.12 -11.65 -3.36
N LEU A 184 0.97 -10.62 -2.52
CA LEU A 184 0.06 -9.51 -2.76
C LEU A 184 0.62 -8.60 -3.87
N SER A 185 -0.20 -8.29 -4.87
CA SER A 185 0.16 -7.37 -5.95
C SER A 185 -0.03 -5.93 -5.50
N SER A 186 0.99 -5.07 -5.66
CA SER A 186 0.84 -3.65 -5.39
C SER A 186 -0.11 -3.02 -6.42
N LEU A 187 -1.14 -2.33 -5.93
CA LEU A 187 -2.10 -1.62 -6.77
C LEU A 187 -1.71 -0.16 -7.00
N PHE A 188 -0.67 0.33 -6.34
CA PHE A 188 -0.13 1.68 -6.51
C PHE A 188 1.39 1.59 -6.71
N ASN A 189 1.90 2.31 -7.71
CA ASN A 189 3.31 2.28 -8.10
C ASN A 189 4.16 3.37 -7.42
N GLY A 190 3.55 4.26 -6.64
CA GLY A 190 4.24 5.37 -5.98
C GLY A 190 4.41 6.63 -6.83
N ASN A 191 4.20 6.56 -8.14
CA ASN A 191 4.57 7.64 -9.07
C ASN A 191 3.36 8.29 -9.73
N ASP A 192 2.33 7.51 -10.07
CA ASP A 192 1.14 7.99 -10.77
C ASP A 192 -0.12 7.22 -10.34
N LEU A 193 -1.27 7.65 -10.85
CA LEU A 193 -2.57 7.03 -10.60
C LEU A 193 -2.97 6.03 -11.69
N ASN A 194 -2.01 5.43 -12.42
CA ASN A 194 -2.34 4.42 -13.42
C ASN A 194 -3.07 3.24 -12.75
N GLY A 195 -4.15 2.79 -13.38
CA GLY A 195 -5.06 1.78 -12.81
C GLY A 195 -6.12 2.34 -11.83
N TRP A 196 -6.10 3.65 -11.57
CA TRP A 196 -7.08 4.34 -10.73
C TRP A 196 -7.90 5.37 -11.50
N LYS A 197 -9.17 5.50 -11.17
CA LYS A 197 -10.11 6.44 -11.79
C LYS A 197 -10.85 7.23 -10.71
N SER A 198 -10.90 8.56 -10.87
CA SER A 198 -11.74 9.40 -10.00
C SER A 198 -13.22 9.13 -10.27
N VAL A 199 -13.99 9.00 -9.20
CA VAL A 199 -15.44 8.82 -9.20
C VAL A 199 -16.05 10.01 -8.47
N ALA A 200 -16.81 10.82 -9.21
CA ALA A 200 -17.55 11.95 -8.65
C ALA A 200 -18.88 11.47 -8.04
N ARG A 201 -19.46 12.29 -7.17
CA ARG A 201 -20.84 12.08 -6.72
C ARG A 201 -21.76 12.28 -7.94
N ALA A 202 -22.71 11.37 -8.16
CA ALA A 202 -23.73 11.59 -9.18
C ALA A 202 -24.41 12.93 -8.90
N ALA A 203 -24.42 13.84 -9.88
CA ALA A 203 -25.12 15.12 -9.75
C ALA A 203 -26.58 14.83 -9.39
N ASP A 204 -27.04 15.40 -8.28
CA ASP A 204 -28.33 15.06 -7.67
C ASP A 204 -29.44 15.05 -8.73
N ALA A 205 -30.07 13.89 -8.90
CA ALA A 205 -31.30 13.78 -9.65
C ALA A 205 -32.33 14.74 -9.04
N LYS A 206 -32.92 15.59 -9.87
CA LYS A 206 -34.02 16.47 -9.50
C LYS A 206 -35.16 15.65 -8.87
N GLU A 207 -35.28 15.67 -7.55
CA GLU A 207 -36.55 15.34 -6.89
C GLU A 207 -37.43 16.59 -6.89
N GLY A 208 -38.55 16.47 -7.58
CA GLY A 208 -39.56 17.50 -7.69
C GLY A 208 -40.46 17.56 -6.44
N MET A 209 -40.72 18.80 -6.03
CA MET A 209 -41.98 19.35 -5.46
C MET A 209 -42.54 18.74 -4.17
N GLY A 210 -42.73 19.61 -3.15
CA GLY A 210 -43.68 19.31 -2.07
C GLY A 210 -43.69 20.18 -0.81
N HIS A 211 -43.87 21.50 -0.94
CA HIS A 211 -44.50 22.42 0.03
C HIS A 211 -44.00 22.61 1.48
N ALA A 212 -43.75 23.90 1.76
CA ALA A 212 -44.18 24.66 2.95
C ALA A 212 -43.44 24.45 4.28
N LEU A 213 -42.52 25.38 4.61
CA LEU A 213 -42.80 26.53 5.50
C LEU A 213 -41.53 27.38 5.72
N GLN A 214 -41.77 28.70 5.84
CA GLN A 214 -40.87 29.78 6.27
C GLN A 214 -40.00 30.47 5.21
N LYS A 215 -40.68 31.30 4.40
CA LYS A 215 -40.25 32.69 4.24
C LYS A 215 -40.43 33.43 5.58
N THR A 216 -39.34 33.89 6.17
CA THR A 216 -39.35 35.05 7.07
C THR A 216 -37.93 35.62 7.17
N PHE A 217 -37.74 36.84 6.61
CA PHE A 217 -36.64 37.80 6.82
C PHE A 217 -35.23 37.38 6.31
N SER A 218 -34.39 38.18 5.64
CA SER A 218 -34.38 39.59 5.23
C SER A 218 -33.29 39.80 4.15
N PHE A 219 -33.40 40.94 3.46
CA PHE A 219 -32.61 41.46 2.34
C PHE A 219 -31.08 41.23 2.35
N GLY A 220 -30.60 40.71 1.20
CA GLY A 220 -29.51 41.28 0.41
C GLY A 220 -28.10 41.32 1.00
N MET A 221 -27.31 40.25 0.77
CA MET A 221 -25.88 40.31 0.47
C MET A 221 -25.45 39.00 -0.22
N ALA A 222 -24.50 39.13 -1.16
CA ALA A 222 -24.01 38.13 -2.11
C ALA A 222 -23.99 36.67 -1.61
N GLY A 223 -24.91 35.85 -2.15
CA GLY A 223 -24.86 34.39 -2.04
C GLY A 223 -23.89 33.83 -3.07
N GLY A 224 -22.65 33.59 -2.67
CA GLY A 224 -21.74 32.74 -3.43
C GLY A 224 -22.35 31.35 -3.59
N SER A 225 -22.46 30.89 -4.83
CA SER A 225 -22.83 29.49 -5.11
C SER A 225 -21.80 28.58 -4.43
N THR A 226 -22.21 27.82 -3.42
CA THR A 226 -21.42 26.73 -2.88
C THR A 226 -21.49 25.58 -3.88
N LYS A 227 -20.69 25.65 -4.95
CA LYS A 227 -20.44 24.48 -5.80
C LYS A 227 -19.79 23.41 -4.92
N SER A 228 -20.42 22.25 -4.82
CA SER A 228 -19.78 21.03 -4.33
C SER A 228 -18.51 20.84 -5.16
N HIS A 229 -17.34 20.94 -4.52
CA HIS A 229 -16.09 20.57 -5.17
C HIS A 229 -15.96 19.06 -5.05
N ASP A 230 -15.70 18.37 -6.16
CA ASP A 230 -15.44 16.93 -6.14
C ASP A 230 -14.06 16.64 -5.54
N ALA A 231 -13.89 15.45 -4.97
CA ALA A 231 -12.61 14.99 -4.45
C ALA A 231 -11.50 15.13 -5.50
N THR A 232 -10.42 15.80 -5.11
CA THR A 232 -9.21 15.94 -5.92
C THR A 232 -8.20 14.89 -5.49
N TRP A 233 -7.66 14.16 -6.45
CA TRP A 233 -6.70 13.09 -6.24
C TRP A 233 -5.40 13.40 -6.96
N LYS A 234 -4.26 13.26 -6.26
CA LYS A 234 -2.93 13.48 -6.82
C LYS A 234 -1.93 12.53 -6.18
N VAL A 235 -0.79 12.34 -6.83
CA VAL A 235 0.37 11.72 -6.17
C VAL A 235 1.16 12.82 -5.47
N ASP A 236 1.36 12.68 -4.17
CA ASP A 236 2.22 13.56 -3.37
C ASP A 236 3.24 12.72 -2.60
N SER A 237 4.52 12.95 -2.87
CA SER A 237 5.63 12.37 -2.13
C SER A 237 5.56 10.83 -2.01
N GLY A 238 5.23 10.14 -3.11
CA GLY A 238 5.15 8.68 -3.13
C GLY A 238 3.86 8.10 -2.54
N ARG A 239 2.80 8.90 -2.38
CA ARG A 239 1.50 8.53 -1.82
C ARG A 239 0.37 9.01 -2.71
N ILE A 240 -0.78 8.33 -2.66
CA ILE A 240 -2.02 8.88 -3.20
C ILE A 240 -2.58 9.85 -2.15
N HIS A 241 -2.74 11.11 -2.52
CA HIS A 241 -3.34 12.16 -1.71
C HIS A 241 -4.71 12.53 -2.26
N GLY A 242 -5.76 12.39 -1.43
CA GLY A 242 -7.11 12.83 -1.68
C GLY A 242 -7.51 13.99 -0.78
N GLU A 243 -8.14 15.02 -1.35
CA GLU A 243 -8.68 16.18 -0.60
C GLU A 243 -9.97 16.70 -1.25
N SER A 244 -10.66 17.63 -0.58
CA SER A 244 -11.84 18.33 -1.13
C SER A 244 -12.99 17.40 -1.53
N GLY A 245 -13.30 16.37 -0.73
CA GLY A 245 -14.48 15.52 -0.95
C GLY A 245 -15.81 16.30 -0.99
N PRO A 246 -16.92 15.68 -1.43
CA PRO A 246 -17.11 14.25 -1.61
C PRO A 246 -16.54 13.69 -2.92
N GLY A 247 -16.11 12.43 -2.92
CA GLY A 247 -15.71 11.71 -4.12
C GLY A 247 -14.96 10.42 -3.79
N GLY A 248 -14.54 9.69 -4.81
CA GLY A 248 -13.84 8.43 -4.65
C GLY A 248 -12.73 8.22 -5.67
N LEU A 249 -11.83 7.31 -5.36
CA LEU A 249 -10.79 6.82 -6.26
C LEU A 249 -10.95 5.31 -6.41
N GLU A 250 -11.30 4.88 -7.59
CA GLU A 250 -11.65 3.51 -7.92
C GLU A 250 -10.50 2.80 -8.62
N ASN A 251 -10.20 1.57 -8.19
CA ASN A 251 -9.38 0.62 -8.92
C ASN A 251 -10.30 -0.38 -9.66
N GLY A 252 -10.08 -0.54 -10.97
CA GLY A 252 -10.92 -1.35 -11.84
C GLY A 252 -10.77 -2.87 -11.68
N THR A 253 -9.88 -3.34 -10.80
CA THR A 253 -9.71 -4.78 -10.54
C THR A 253 -10.97 -5.35 -9.90
N MET A 254 -11.63 -6.27 -10.60
CA MET A 254 -12.81 -6.96 -10.08
C MET A 254 -12.38 -8.08 -9.14
N MET A 255 -12.84 -8.01 -7.90
CA MET A 255 -12.49 -8.97 -6.86
C MET A 255 -13.75 -9.55 -6.23
N GLU A 256 -13.81 -10.88 -6.16
CA GLU A 256 -14.85 -11.60 -5.41
C GLU A 256 -14.32 -11.92 -4.01
N ASP A 257 -13.40 -12.88 -3.92
CA ASP A 257 -12.70 -13.22 -2.70
C ASP A 257 -11.27 -12.66 -2.76
N ALA A 258 -10.87 -11.95 -1.72
CA ALA A 258 -9.63 -11.18 -1.75
C ALA A 258 -9.04 -10.95 -0.36
N ILE A 259 -7.71 -10.81 -0.36
CA ILE A 259 -6.93 -10.18 0.70
C ILE A 259 -6.52 -8.80 0.20
N VAL A 260 -6.83 -7.77 0.97
CA VAL A 260 -6.47 -6.38 0.69
C VAL A 260 -5.66 -5.83 1.86
N GLN A 261 -4.48 -5.31 1.58
CA GLN A 261 -3.65 -4.58 2.54
C GLN A 261 -3.61 -3.11 2.17
N ILE A 262 -3.88 -2.24 3.15
CA ILE A 262 -3.93 -0.79 2.96
C ILE A 262 -3.22 -0.09 4.12
N SER A 263 -2.36 0.87 3.79
CA SER A 263 -1.74 1.80 4.73
C SER A 263 -2.26 3.19 4.42
N ALA A 264 -3.08 3.75 5.33
CA ALA A 264 -3.81 4.99 5.09
C ALA A 264 -3.70 5.94 6.28
N ALA A 265 -3.53 7.23 6.02
CA ALA A 265 -3.66 8.29 7.01
C ALA A 265 -4.83 9.22 6.68
N VAL A 266 -5.70 9.48 7.65
CA VAL A 266 -6.86 10.36 7.49
C VAL A 266 -6.76 11.54 8.45
N THR A 267 -6.90 12.75 7.92
CA THR A 267 -6.93 14.00 8.71
C THR A 267 -8.15 14.81 8.33
N GLY A 268 -8.94 15.30 9.29
CA GLY A 268 -10.21 15.95 8.96
C GLY A 268 -11.16 16.04 10.15
N ASN A 269 -12.39 16.47 9.87
CA ASN A 269 -13.39 16.75 10.89
C ASN A 269 -14.20 15.47 11.17
N ASN A 270 -13.68 14.60 12.04
CA ASN A 270 -14.26 13.29 12.37
C ASN A 270 -15.51 13.38 13.27
N LYS A 271 -16.44 14.29 12.96
CA LYS A 271 -17.65 14.44 13.77
C LYS A 271 -18.52 13.18 13.65
N PRO A 272 -19.00 12.62 14.77
CA PRO A 272 -19.98 11.53 14.73
C PRO A 272 -21.21 11.95 13.90
N GLY A 273 -21.67 11.08 12.99
CA GLY A 273 -22.85 11.33 12.15
C GLY A 273 -22.57 11.99 10.79
N THR A 274 -21.35 12.45 10.52
CA THR A 274 -20.90 12.76 9.15
C THR A 274 -20.27 11.51 8.54
N GLY A 275 -20.39 11.29 7.22
CA GLY A 275 -19.76 10.15 6.55
C GLY A 275 -18.27 10.05 6.88
N PHE A 276 -17.71 8.84 6.88
CA PHE A 276 -16.30 8.59 7.21
C PHE A 276 -15.50 8.10 6.00
N SER A 277 -14.21 8.41 5.98
CA SER A 277 -13.31 7.93 4.93
C SER A 277 -13.24 6.40 4.98
N SER A 278 -13.46 5.74 3.85
CA SER A 278 -13.61 4.29 3.80
C SER A 278 -13.03 3.70 2.52
N ILE A 279 -12.91 2.38 2.50
CA ILE A 279 -12.70 1.59 1.31
C ILE A 279 -13.95 0.72 1.08
N LEU A 280 -14.53 0.83 -0.11
CA LEU A 280 -15.62 -0.03 -0.57
C LEU A 280 -15.03 -1.26 -1.25
N LEU A 281 -15.40 -2.45 -0.77
CA LEU A 281 -15.06 -3.72 -1.39
C LEU A 281 -16.28 -4.36 -2.05
N ARG A 282 -16.04 -5.09 -3.16
CA ARG A 282 -17.08 -5.58 -4.06
C ARG A 282 -18.00 -4.44 -4.52
N ASN A 283 -17.45 -3.27 -4.80
CA ASN A 283 -18.26 -2.12 -5.16
C ASN A 283 -18.71 -2.20 -6.63
N THR A 284 -19.90 -1.68 -6.94
CA THR A 284 -20.31 -1.50 -8.32
C THR A 284 -19.47 -0.39 -8.94
N PRO A 285 -18.78 -0.63 -10.07
CA PRO A 285 -17.90 0.37 -10.68
C PRO A 285 -18.60 1.71 -10.95
N GLY A 286 -17.90 2.80 -10.70
CA GLY A 286 -18.38 4.17 -10.85
C GLY A 286 -19.36 4.64 -9.77
N GLN A 287 -19.61 3.84 -8.72
CA GLN A 287 -20.49 4.22 -7.62
C GLN A 287 -19.71 4.57 -6.35
N LEU A 288 -20.22 5.52 -5.56
CA LEU A 288 -19.66 5.86 -4.23
C LEU A 288 -20.36 5.12 -3.08
N THR A 289 -21.27 4.18 -3.42
CA THR A 289 -22.03 3.35 -2.48
C THR A 289 -22.34 2.00 -3.13
N GLY A 290 -22.72 1.01 -2.33
CA GLY A 290 -23.19 -0.29 -2.81
C GLY A 290 -22.28 -1.47 -2.49
N GLY A 291 -20.98 -1.24 -2.31
CA GLY A 291 -20.03 -2.19 -1.74
C GLY A 291 -20.03 -2.22 -0.20
N TYR A 292 -19.30 -3.17 0.38
CA TYR A 292 -19.05 -3.20 1.83
C TYR A 292 -18.09 -2.07 2.19
N SER A 293 -18.50 -1.19 3.11
CA SER A 293 -17.72 -0.01 3.51
C SER A 293 -16.86 -0.32 4.73
N ILE A 294 -15.55 -0.38 4.55
CA ILE A 294 -14.58 -0.57 5.64
C ILE A 294 -13.93 0.75 5.99
N GLY A 295 -13.98 1.15 7.26
CA GLY A 295 -13.47 2.46 7.70
C GLY A 295 -11.94 2.59 7.63
N LEU A 296 -11.46 3.80 7.36
CA LEU A 296 -10.04 4.16 7.32
C LEU A 296 -9.69 5.19 8.40
N GLY A 297 -8.40 5.29 8.73
CA GLY A 297 -7.88 6.19 9.77
C GLY A 297 -8.58 5.98 11.12
N PRO A 298 -9.20 7.01 11.72
CA PRO A 298 -9.92 6.91 13.01
C PRO A 298 -11.11 5.93 13.04
N PHE A 299 -11.53 5.42 11.87
CA PHE A 299 -12.64 4.49 11.70
C PHE A 299 -12.19 3.07 11.32
N ALA A 300 -10.88 2.80 11.34
CA ALA A 300 -10.30 1.49 11.09
C ALA A 300 -11.01 0.36 11.85
N GLY A 301 -11.23 -0.77 11.17
CA GLY A 301 -11.95 -1.92 11.72
C GLY A 301 -13.48 -1.87 11.58
N THR A 302 -14.09 -0.71 11.32
CA THR A 302 -15.54 -0.60 11.10
C THR A 302 -15.94 -1.30 9.79
N ILE A 303 -17.05 -2.02 9.77
CA ILE A 303 -17.68 -2.57 8.55
C ILE A 303 -19.10 -2.00 8.48
N ASP A 304 -19.31 -0.85 7.86
CA ASP A 304 -20.58 -0.12 7.94
C ASP A 304 -21.66 -0.67 6.99
N PRO A 305 -22.94 -0.73 7.42
CA PRO A 305 -23.48 -0.42 8.76
C PRO A 305 -23.48 -1.62 9.75
N LEU A 306 -22.77 -2.69 9.42
CA LEU A 306 -22.90 -4.05 9.97
C LEU A 306 -22.15 -4.25 11.30
N VAL A 307 -20.95 -3.71 11.39
CA VAL A 307 -20.10 -3.70 12.58
C VAL A 307 -19.74 -2.26 12.89
N LYS A 308 -20.34 -1.74 13.95
CA LYS A 308 -20.06 -0.38 14.43
C LYS A 308 -18.66 -0.29 15.04
N ARG A 309 -18.10 0.90 14.94
CA ARG A 309 -16.78 1.33 15.43
C ARG A 309 -16.33 0.65 16.75
N PRO A 310 -15.15 0.00 16.78
CA PRO A 310 -14.50 -0.38 18.03
C PRO A 310 -14.08 0.87 18.83
N PRO A 311 -14.16 0.87 20.17
CA PRO A 311 -13.75 2.02 20.98
C PRO A 311 -12.26 2.34 20.78
N THR A 312 -11.98 3.63 20.53
CA THR A 312 -10.66 4.30 20.58
C THR A 312 -9.54 3.79 19.66
N THR A 313 -9.32 4.53 18.57
CA THR A 313 -7.97 4.88 18.12
C THR A 313 -7.95 6.38 17.80
N THR A 314 -7.05 7.13 18.47
CA THR A 314 -6.66 8.49 18.09
C THR A 314 -5.73 8.48 16.87
N THR A 315 -5.41 7.29 16.37
CA THR A 315 -4.42 7.04 15.34
C THR A 315 -4.97 7.46 13.98
N LYS A 316 -4.37 8.53 13.43
CA LYS A 316 -4.70 9.05 12.11
C LYS A 316 -4.20 8.14 11.01
N ALA A 317 -3.05 7.47 11.21
CA ALA A 317 -2.43 6.55 10.27
C ALA A 317 -2.60 5.10 10.73
N VAL A 318 -3.07 4.23 9.83
CA VAL A 318 -3.38 2.84 10.14
C VAL A 318 -2.93 1.92 9.01
N ASP A 319 -2.33 0.80 9.40
CA ASP A 319 -2.14 -0.35 8.52
C ASP A 319 -3.29 -1.32 8.77
N GLN A 320 -4.01 -1.68 7.72
CA GLN A 320 -5.13 -2.61 7.78
C GLN A 320 -4.95 -3.74 6.79
N THR A 321 -5.33 -4.95 7.20
CA THR A 321 -5.54 -6.08 6.29
C THR A 321 -7.00 -6.50 6.36
N ILE A 322 -7.63 -6.59 5.20
CA ILE A 322 -9.03 -6.96 5.05
C ILE A 322 -9.08 -8.24 4.24
N ILE A 323 -9.77 -9.26 4.75
CA ILE A 323 -10.05 -10.49 4.02
C ILE A 323 -11.55 -10.56 3.85
N ILE A 324 -11.99 -10.59 2.59
CA ILE A 324 -13.38 -10.80 2.22
C ILE A 324 -13.44 -12.11 1.43
N SER A 325 -14.21 -13.08 1.93
CA SER A 325 -14.42 -14.34 1.22
C SER A 325 -15.81 -14.88 1.49
N GLY A 326 -16.51 -15.25 0.42
CA GLY A 326 -17.91 -15.66 0.50
C GLY A 326 -18.72 -14.61 1.26
N ARG A 327 -19.26 -14.98 2.42
CA ARG A 327 -20.12 -14.13 3.25
C ARG A 327 -19.39 -13.46 4.41
N THR A 328 -18.11 -13.74 4.59
CA THR A 328 -17.35 -13.34 5.78
C THR A 328 -16.31 -12.28 5.44
N ILE A 329 -16.25 -11.26 6.28
CA ILE A 329 -15.29 -10.16 6.21
C ILE A 329 -14.55 -10.14 7.55
N ALA A 330 -13.21 -10.18 7.49
CA ALA A 330 -12.36 -10.02 8.65
C ALA A 330 -11.38 -8.86 8.43
N VAL A 331 -11.20 -8.02 9.45
CA VAL A 331 -10.38 -6.82 9.42
C VAL A 331 -9.37 -6.87 10.55
N TRP A 332 -8.09 -6.78 10.20
CA TRP A 332 -6.97 -6.60 11.10
C TRP A 332 -6.50 -5.15 11.03
N VAL A 333 -6.26 -4.54 12.19
CA VAL A 333 -5.68 -3.20 12.32
C VAL A 333 -4.37 -3.32 13.08
N GLY A 334 -3.27 -2.88 12.48
CA GLY A 334 -1.92 -3.02 13.04
C GLY A 334 -1.55 -4.48 13.34
N GLY A 335 -2.05 -5.42 12.54
CA GLY A 335 -1.83 -6.86 12.73
C GLY A 335 -2.76 -7.53 13.75
N ASN A 336 -3.65 -6.80 14.43
CA ASN A 336 -4.57 -7.38 15.41
C ASN A 336 -5.98 -7.51 14.82
N LEU A 337 -6.59 -8.68 14.96
CA LEU A 337 -7.95 -8.91 14.51
C LEU A 337 -8.91 -7.98 15.29
N THR A 338 -9.56 -7.10 14.56
CA THR A 338 -10.39 -6.03 15.13
C THR A 338 -11.87 -6.28 14.89
N SER A 339 -12.23 -6.85 13.74
CA SER A 339 -13.62 -7.15 13.40
C SER A 339 -13.70 -8.37 12.50
N VAL A 340 -14.71 -9.21 12.75
CA VAL A 340 -15.08 -10.34 11.89
C VAL A 340 -16.59 -10.37 11.82
N PHE A 341 -17.13 -10.45 10.61
CA PHE A 341 -18.57 -10.43 10.37
C PHE A 341 -18.95 -11.40 9.27
N THR A 342 -19.97 -12.21 9.51
CA THR A 342 -20.58 -13.09 8.51
C THR A 342 -21.96 -12.55 8.18
N ASP A 343 -22.17 -12.16 6.92
CA ASP A 343 -23.43 -11.57 6.46
C ASP A 343 -24.49 -12.65 6.25
N THR A 344 -25.44 -12.78 7.18
CA THR A 344 -26.50 -13.78 7.13
C THR A 344 -27.77 -13.31 6.40
N ARG A 345 -27.81 -12.05 5.92
CA ARG A 345 -28.97 -11.47 5.21
C ARG A 345 -29.15 -12.09 3.82
N ALA A 346 -30.33 -11.98 3.22
CA ALA A 346 -30.54 -12.45 1.84
C ALA A 346 -29.53 -11.83 0.85
N GLU A 347 -29.19 -12.55 -0.21
CA GLU A 347 -28.26 -12.05 -1.22
C GLU A 347 -28.82 -10.81 -1.93
N SER A 348 -27.95 -9.83 -2.18
CA SER A 348 -28.32 -8.58 -2.85
C SER A 348 -27.17 -8.06 -3.71
N ALA A 349 -27.53 -7.31 -4.75
CA ALA A 349 -26.57 -6.54 -5.53
C ALA A 349 -25.96 -5.36 -4.74
N ASN A 350 -26.51 -5.00 -3.57
CA ASN A 350 -26.06 -3.89 -2.74
C ASN A 350 -25.84 -4.35 -1.29
N ALA A 351 -24.64 -4.13 -0.77
CA ALA A 351 -24.25 -4.53 0.59
C ALA A 351 -25.06 -3.83 1.70
N ALA A 352 -25.66 -2.68 1.43
CA ALA A 352 -26.57 -2.01 2.36
C ALA A 352 -27.92 -2.77 2.50
N GLN A 353 -28.34 -3.47 1.45
CA GLN A 353 -29.65 -4.15 1.37
C GLN A 353 -29.56 -5.65 1.69
N GLY A 354 -28.39 -6.26 1.55
CA GLY A 354 -28.20 -7.70 1.80
C GLY A 354 -26.76 -8.15 1.58
N ALA A 355 -26.53 -9.46 1.55
CA ALA A 355 -25.21 -10.02 1.35
C ALA A 355 -24.76 -9.90 -0.11
N LYS A 356 -23.65 -9.23 -0.36
CA LYS A 356 -23.12 -9.03 -1.72
C LYS A 356 -21.98 -10.00 -2.00
N LEU A 357 -22.24 -11.01 -2.82
CA LEU A 357 -21.27 -12.05 -3.16
C LEU A 357 -20.58 -11.85 -4.51
N SER A 358 -21.20 -11.09 -5.41
CA SER A 358 -20.64 -10.86 -6.75
C SER A 358 -19.33 -10.07 -6.69
N ALA A 359 -18.42 -10.40 -7.60
CA ALA A 359 -17.19 -9.65 -7.79
C ALA A 359 -17.48 -8.17 -8.06
N GLY A 360 -16.64 -7.29 -7.54
CA GLY A 360 -16.76 -5.86 -7.77
C GLY A 360 -15.43 -5.14 -7.63
N SER A 361 -15.45 -3.87 -8.00
CA SER A 361 -14.31 -2.96 -7.90
C SER A 361 -13.97 -2.63 -6.44
N MET A 362 -12.82 -1.99 -6.26
CA MET A 362 -12.42 -1.40 -4.99
C MET A 362 -12.40 0.11 -5.12
N THR A 363 -13.08 0.82 -4.24
CA THR A 363 -13.20 2.28 -4.29
C THR A 363 -12.86 2.89 -2.95
N VAL A 364 -11.83 3.73 -2.89
CA VAL A 364 -11.54 4.53 -1.69
C VAL A 364 -12.40 5.78 -1.73
N VAL A 365 -13.11 6.06 -0.64
CA VAL A 365 -14.12 7.12 -0.57
C VAL A 365 -13.67 8.20 0.41
N LEU A 366 -13.74 9.46 -0.05
CA LEU A 366 -13.56 10.65 0.74
C LEU A 366 -14.91 11.37 0.86
N PRO A 367 -15.58 11.33 2.02
CA PRO A 367 -16.98 11.78 2.13
C PRO A 367 -17.15 13.30 2.30
N ASN A 368 -16.15 14.00 2.85
CA ASN A 368 -16.29 15.42 3.23
C ASN A 368 -15.16 16.28 2.66
N ALA A 369 -15.46 17.57 2.43
CA ALA A 369 -14.51 18.55 1.87
C ALA A 369 -13.31 18.86 2.79
N LEU A 370 -13.50 18.71 4.10
CA LEU A 370 -12.46 18.98 5.11
C LEU A 370 -11.57 17.77 5.39
N ASP A 371 -11.93 16.61 4.86
CA ASP A 371 -11.15 15.40 5.05
C ASP A 371 -10.03 15.34 4.01
N ARG A 372 -8.89 14.83 4.45
CA ARG A 372 -7.74 14.48 3.63
C ARG A 372 -7.37 13.05 3.92
N LEU A 373 -7.05 12.31 2.86
CA LEU A 373 -6.69 10.91 2.92
C LEU A 373 -5.39 10.69 2.15
N ASP A 374 -4.41 10.13 2.83
CA ASP A 374 -3.11 9.76 2.26
C ASP A 374 -2.98 8.24 2.26
N LEU A 375 -2.92 7.61 1.08
CA LEU A 375 -2.64 6.17 0.95
C LEU A 375 -1.15 5.98 0.65
N GLN A 376 -0.45 5.35 1.59
CA GLN A 376 0.97 5.06 1.46
C GLN A 376 1.22 3.73 0.73
N LYS A 377 0.39 2.73 0.99
CA LYS A 377 0.47 1.41 0.36
C LYS A 377 -0.93 0.86 0.15
N ILE A 378 -1.12 0.19 -0.98
CA ILE A 378 -2.31 -0.60 -1.25
C ILE A 378 -1.91 -1.80 -2.10
N SER A 379 -2.21 -2.99 -1.62
CA SER A 379 -1.87 -4.25 -2.27
C SER A 379 -3.01 -5.22 -2.11
N ALA A 380 -3.22 -6.08 -3.10
CA ALA A 380 -4.29 -7.06 -3.03
C ALA A 380 -3.91 -8.38 -3.73
N ALA A 381 -4.58 -9.44 -3.31
CA ALA A 381 -4.53 -10.76 -3.95
C ALA A 381 -5.94 -11.32 -4.02
N THR A 382 -6.33 -11.89 -5.16
CA THR A 382 -7.56 -12.68 -5.26
C THR A 382 -7.31 -14.06 -4.66
N LEU A 383 -8.33 -14.60 -3.98
CA LEU A 383 -8.26 -15.94 -3.42
C LEU A 383 -8.81 -16.95 -4.44
N PRO A 384 -8.01 -17.96 -4.85
CA PRO A 384 -8.50 -19.00 -5.75
C PRO A 384 -9.56 -19.86 -5.07
N LYS A 385 -10.62 -20.24 -5.79
CA LYS A 385 -11.71 -21.11 -5.29
C LYS A 385 -11.31 -22.59 -5.21
N THR A 386 -10.23 -22.85 -4.49
CA THR A 386 -9.53 -24.15 -4.42
C THR A 386 -9.62 -24.80 -3.04
N PHE A 387 -10.59 -24.33 -2.24
CA PHE A 387 -10.75 -24.73 -0.84
C PHE A 387 -10.97 -26.23 -0.74
N GLY A 388 -10.15 -26.91 0.05
CA GLY A 388 -10.25 -28.35 0.25
C GLY A 388 -9.77 -29.23 -0.91
N MET A 389 -9.24 -28.68 -2.00
CA MET A 389 -8.76 -29.52 -3.12
C MET A 389 -7.63 -30.46 -2.67
N ALA A 390 -7.67 -31.71 -3.11
CA ALA A 390 -6.60 -32.68 -2.87
C ALA A 390 -5.26 -32.20 -3.45
N ALA A 391 -4.15 -32.60 -2.83
CA ALA A 391 -2.83 -32.45 -3.43
C ALA A 391 -2.77 -33.29 -4.71
N LYS A 392 -2.44 -32.68 -5.85
CA LYS A 392 -2.17 -33.47 -7.07
C LYS A 392 -0.88 -34.25 -6.80
N SER A 393 -0.96 -35.57 -6.75
CA SER A 393 0.22 -36.43 -6.76
C SER A 393 1.00 -36.22 -8.07
N ALA A 394 2.33 -36.21 -7.99
CA ALA A 394 3.18 -36.20 -9.17
C ALA A 394 2.82 -37.38 -10.09
N PRO A 395 2.86 -37.24 -11.42
CA PRO A 395 2.65 -38.38 -12.31
C PRO A 395 3.72 -39.45 -12.02
N PRO A 396 3.36 -40.73 -11.88
CA PRO A 396 4.34 -41.79 -11.68
C PRO A 396 5.26 -41.93 -12.91
N PRO A 397 6.54 -42.30 -12.73
CA PRO A 397 7.39 -42.67 -13.86
C PRO A 397 6.80 -43.90 -14.56
N PRO A 398 6.84 -43.97 -15.91
CA PRO A 398 6.22 -45.06 -16.65
C PRO A 398 6.90 -46.41 -16.29
N PRO A 399 6.11 -47.47 -16.00
CA PRO A 399 6.67 -48.78 -15.66
C PRO A 399 7.30 -49.48 -16.89
N PRO A 400 8.33 -50.33 -16.69
CA PRO A 400 8.94 -51.11 -17.76
C PRO A 400 8.04 -52.29 -18.13
N THR A 401 7.93 -52.57 -19.43
CA THR A 401 7.12 -53.66 -19.99
C THR A 401 7.90 -54.97 -20.07
N PRO A 402 7.38 -56.10 -19.52
CA PRO A 402 7.77 -57.44 -19.95
C PRO A 402 6.66 -58.17 -20.74
N PRO A 403 7.02 -59.19 -21.55
CA PRO A 403 6.19 -59.73 -22.63
C PRO A 403 5.22 -60.84 -22.19
N ALA A 404 4.17 -61.03 -22.98
CA ALA A 404 3.14 -62.05 -22.79
C ALA A 404 3.37 -63.26 -23.71
N VAL A 405 3.16 -64.49 -23.21
CA VAL A 405 2.52 -65.57 -23.99
C VAL A 405 1.82 -66.64 -23.10
N THR A 406 0.70 -67.13 -23.64
CA THR A 406 0.09 -68.49 -23.62
C THR A 406 -0.89 -68.99 -22.52
N GLN A 407 -2.11 -69.25 -23.01
CA GLN A 407 -2.93 -70.49 -22.98
C GLN A 407 -4.00 -70.79 -21.89
N ALA A 408 -5.21 -71.05 -22.43
CA ALA A 408 -6.11 -72.20 -22.26
C ALA A 408 -7.13 -72.31 -21.10
N ALA A 409 -8.41 -72.38 -21.54
CA ALA A 409 -9.50 -73.34 -21.21
C ALA A 409 -10.09 -73.46 -19.79
N ALA A 410 -11.43 -73.31 -19.66
CA ALA A 410 -12.40 -74.30 -19.14
C ALA A 410 -13.83 -73.72 -19.00
N ALA A 411 -14.82 -74.60 -18.85
CA ALA A 411 -16.22 -74.49 -19.28
C ALA A 411 -17.27 -73.94 -18.26
N ALA A 412 -18.49 -73.75 -18.77
CA ALA A 412 -19.70 -73.12 -18.20
C ALA A 412 -20.65 -74.04 -17.42
N PRO A 413 -21.80 -73.50 -16.94
CA PRO A 413 -23.10 -74.19 -17.05
C PRO A 413 -24.17 -73.38 -17.82
N SER A 414 -25.20 -74.09 -18.29
CA SER A 414 -26.14 -73.76 -19.36
C SER A 414 -27.45 -73.07 -18.94
N ALA A 415 -28.01 -72.26 -19.84
CA ALA A 415 -29.45 -72.01 -19.99
C ALA A 415 -29.74 -71.68 -21.47
N ALA A 416 -29.70 -72.72 -22.30
CA ALA A 416 -29.81 -72.65 -23.74
C ALA A 416 -31.27 -72.71 -24.18
N GLU A 417 -31.98 -71.58 -24.14
CA GLU A 417 -33.25 -71.45 -24.89
C GLU A 417 -33.65 -70.00 -25.22
N THR A 418 -32.91 -68.98 -24.75
CA THR A 418 -33.12 -67.56 -25.15
C THR A 418 -32.02 -67.00 -26.08
N MET A 419 -30.96 -67.78 -26.37
CA MET A 419 -29.76 -67.31 -27.07
C MET A 419 -29.86 -67.28 -28.61
N ILE A 420 -30.73 -68.08 -29.23
CA ILE A 420 -30.66 -68.29 -30.69
C ILE A 420 -31.26 -67.12 -31.50
N LEU A 421 -32.18 -66.33 -30.93
CA LEU A 421 -32.71 -65.13 -31.62
C LEU A 421 -31.89 -63.85 -31.35
N ALA A 422 -31.17 -63.77 -30.22
CA ALA A 422 -30.30 -62.65 -29.88
C ALA A 422 -28.95 -62.68 -30.62
N GLN A 423 -28.46 -63.88 -30.97
CA GLN A 423 -27.13 -64.05 -31.56
C GLN A 423 -27.06 -63.70 -33.05
N GLN A 424 -28.17 -63.76 -33.79
CA GLN A 424 -28.23 -63.31 -35.19
C GLN A 424 -28.40 -61.79 -35.35
N GLN A 425 -29.00 -61.10 -34.37
CA GLN A 425 -29.07 -59.63 -34.37
C GLN A 425 -27.78 -58.98 -33.83
N ALA A 426 -27.02 -59.68 -32.98
CA ALA A 426 -25.76 -59.19 -32.43
C ALA A 426 -24.59 -59.26 -33.45
N SER A 427 -24.57 -60.22 -34.37
CA SER A 427 -23.53 -60.33 -35.41
C SER A 427 -23.66 -59.27 -36.51
N ALA A 428 -24.89 -59.01 -36.99
CA ALA A 428 -25.14 -57.99 -38.02
C ALA A 428 -24.92 -56.55 -37.51
N LYS A 429 -25.19 -56.28 -36.23
CA LYS A 429 -24.95 -54.98 -35.61
C LYS A 429 -23.45 -54.71 -35.38
N LYS A 430 -22.68 -55.76 -35.07
CA LYS A 430 -21.23 -55.68 -34.86
C LYS A 430 -20.47 -55.41 -36.16
N GLU A 431 -20.89 -56.01 -37.28
CA GLU A 431 -20.29 -55.75 -38.61
C GLU A 431 -20.57 -54.32 -39.11
N ALA A 432 -21.77 -53.77 -38.87
CA ALA A 432 -22.12 -52.39 -39.23
C ALA A 432 -21.37 -51.34 -38.38
N ASP A 433 -21.16 -51.62 -37.08
CA ASP A 433 -20.40 -50.76 -36.19
C ASP A 433 -18.88 -50.78 -36.54
N ASP A 434 -18.35 -51.93 -36.99
CA ASP A 434 -16.95 -52.05 -37.42
C ASP A 434 -16.64 -51.26 -38.70
N GLU A 435 -17.57 -51.19 -39.66
CA GLU A 435 -17.41 -50.40 -40.88
C GLU A 435 -17.49 -48.89 -40.62
N LYS A 436 -18.40 -48.48 -39.72
CA LYS A 436 -18.51 -47.09 -39.27
C LYS A 436 -17.28 -46.63 -38.48
N ASN A 437 -16.70 -47.51 -37.67
CA ASN A 437 -15.47 -47.23 -36.92
C ASN A 437 -14.26 -47.07 -37.85
N LYS A 438 -14.15 -47.88 -38.92
CA LYS A 438 -13.10 -47.72 -39.95
C LYS A 438 -13.19 -46.38 -40.69
N ALA A 439 -14.40 -45.96 -41.09
CA ALA A 439 -14.59 -44.66 -41.74
C ALA A 439 -14.25 -43.48 -40.80
N LYS A 440 -14.59 -43.60 -39.52
CA LYS A 440 -14.29 -42.58 -38.50
C LYS A 440 -12.79 -42.48 -38.21
N VAL A 441 -12.08 -43.61 -38.13
CA VAL A 441 -10.62 -43.65 -37.99
C VAL A 441 -9.92 -42.96 -39.16
N ALA A 442 -10.34 -43.24 -40.41
CA ALA A 442 -9.78 -42.59 -41.59
C ALA A 442 -10.01 -41.07 -41.59
N GLY A 443 -11.20 -40.61 -41.19
CA GLY A 443 -11.52 -39.18 -41.08
C GLY A 443 -10.68 -38.46 -40.02
N LEU A 444 -10.55 -39.04 -38.84
CA LEU A 444 -9.74 -38.47 -37.75
C LEU A 444 -8.24 -38.49 -38.09
N MET A 445 -7.75 -39.50 -38.80
CA MET A 445 -6.36 -39.56 -39.27
C MET A 445 -6.06 -38.43 -40.27
N ASN A 446 -6.98 -38.15 -41.20
CA ASN A 446 -6.83 -37.02 -42.13
C ASN A 446 -6.88 -35.65 -41.41
N GLN A 447 -7.71 -35.52 -40.38
CA GLN A 447 -7.73 -34.31 -39.53
C GLN A 447 -6.42 -34.13 -38.74
N ALA A 448 -5.86 -35.21 -38.22
CA ALA A 448 -4.55 -35.18 -37.55
C ALA A 448 -3.41 -34.75 -38.48
N LEU A 449 -3.43 -35.21 -39.74
CA LEU A 449 -2.40 -34.89 -40.73
C LEU A 449 -2.54 -33.49 -41.35
N SER A 450 -3.71 -32.85 -41.22
CA SER A 450 -4.00 -31.53 -41.84
C SER A 450 -3.84 -30.36 -40.87
N THR A 451 -3.87 -30.58 -39.56
CA THR A 451 -3.62 -29.51 -38.58
C THR A 451 -2.13 -29.39 -38.27
N ASN A 452 -1.64 -28.14 -38.19
CA ASN A 452 -0.26 -27.82 -37.81
C ASN A 452 -0.10 -27.56 -36.31
N ASP A 453 -1.19 -27.61 -35.54
CA ASP A 453 -1.15 -27.44 -34.09
C ASP A 453 -0.90 -28.80 -33.40
N PRO A 454 0.28 -28.99 -32.77
CA PRO A 454 0.63 -30.24 -32.12
C PRO A 454 -0.38 -30.71 -31.05
N GLN A 455 -1.10 -29.79 -30.38
CA GLN A 455 -2.10 -30.17 -29.36
C GLN A 455 -3.36 -30.76 -30.02
N GLN A 456 -3.81 -30.15 -31.12
CA GLN A 456 -4.92 -30.67 -31.90
C GLN A 456 -4.53 -32.00 -32.58
N GLN A 457 -3.30 -32.11 -33.11
CA GLN A 457 -2.78 -33.38 -33.66
C GLN A 457 -2.85 -34.50 -32.62
N MET A 458 -2.36 -34.26 -31.40
CA MET A 458 -2.46 -35.24 -30.31
C MET A 458 -3.92 -35.62 -29.98
N SER A 459 -4.84 -34.65 -30.00
CA SER A 459 -6.25 -34.91 -29.72
C SER A 459 -6.88 -35.86 -30.75
N TYR A 460 -6.60 -35.66 -32.04
CA TYR A 460 -7.10 -36.50 -33.12
C TYR A 460 -6.48 -37.90 -33.08
N TYR A 461 -5.15 -38.00 -32.89
CA TYR A 461 -4.50 -39.30 -32.74
C TYR A 461 -4.99 -40.07 -31.51
N SER A 462 -5.28 -39.38 -30.39
CA SER A 462 -5.83 -40.02 -29.20
C SER A 462 -7.23 -40.62 -29.43
N GLN A 463 -8.07 -39.93 -30.20
CA GLN A 463 -9.39 -40.43 -30.59
C GLN A 463 -9.29 -41.63 -31.53
N VAL A 464 -8.30 -41.63 -32.44
CA VAL A 464 -8.03 -42.79 -33.29
C VAL A 464 -7.59 -43.99 -32.45
N VAL A 465 -6.66 -43.82 -31.51
CA VAL A 465 -6.16 -44.91 -30.65
C VAL A 465 -7.26 -45.45 -29.71
N GLN A 466 -8.22 -44.62 -29.29
CA GLN A 466 -9.39 -45.07 -28.53
C GLN A 466 -10.36 -45.93 -29.36
N ILE A 467 -10.46 -45.66 -30.66
CA ILE A 467 -11.36 -46.40 -31.57
C ILE A 467 -10.65 -47.66 -32.11
N ASP A 468 -9.36 -47.56 -32.44
CA ASP A 468 -8.53 -48.65 -32.93
C ASP A 468 -7.15 -48.63 -32.22
N PRO A 469 -7.03 -49.37 -31.10
CA PRO A 469 -5.76 -49.47 -30.36
C PRO A 469 -4.63 -50.15 -31.14
N SER A 470 -4.93 -50.85 -32.25
CA SER A 470 -3.94 -51.54 -33.09
C SER A 470 -3.35 -50.65 -34.19
N ASN A 471 -3.84 -49.41 -34.34
CA ASN A 471 -3.39 -48.48 -35.36
C ASN A 471 -1.99 -47.90 -35.03
N ALA A 472 -0.96 -48.55 -35.56
CA ALA A 472 0.44 -48.16 -35.35
C ALA A 472 0.76 -46.73 -35.81
N ALA A 473 0.11 -46.25 -36.87
CA ALA A 473 0.34 -44.90 -37.41
C ALA A 473 -0.17 -43.81 -36.47
N ALA A 474 -1.32 -44.01 -35.83
CA ALA A 474 -1.86 -43.07 -34.85
C ALA A 474 -1.05 -43.06 -33.55
N VAL A 475 -0.59 -44.21 -33.09
CA VAL A 475 0.31 -44.31 -31.91
C VAL A 475 1.63 -43.59 -32.17
N GLN A 476 2.20 -43.74 -33.37
CA GLN A 476 3.44 -43.06 -33.75
C GLN A 476 3.23 -41.55 -33.90
N GLY A 477 2.17 -41.12 -34.58
CA GLY A 477 1.84 -39.70 -34.75
C GLY A 477 1.58 -38.98 -33.41
N TYR A 478 0.96 -39.67 -32.45
CA TYR A 478 0.77 -39.16 -31.09
C TYR A 478 2.11 -38.91 -30.38
N LYS A 479 3.06 -39.86 -30.45
CA LYS A 479 4.39 -39.73 -29.83
C LYS A 479 5.21 -38.59 -30.45
N GLU A 480 5.12 -38.41 -31.75
CA GLU A 480 5.82 -37.33 -32.47
C GLU A 480 5.25 -35.96 -32.09
N ALA A 481 3.93 -35.82 -32.04
CA ALA A 481 3.27 -34.59 -31.60
C ALA A 481 3.55 -34.27 -30.12
N GLN A 482 3.62 -35.29 -29.26
CA GLN A 482 4.01 -35.16 -27.85
C GLN A 482 5.46 -34.65 -27.71
N THR A 483 6.39 -35.22 -28.48
CA THR A 483 7.81 -34.83 -28.44
C THR A 483 8.00 -33.39 -28.90
N LYS A 484 7.27 -32.96 -29.95
CA LYS A 484 7.28 -31.57 -30.42
C LYS A 484 6.78 -30.61 -29.34
N LEU A 485 5.69 -30.93 -28.65
CA LEU A 485 5.17 -30.09 -27.56
C LEU A 485 6.15 -30.00 -26.39
N GLN A 486 6.74 -31.13 -26.00
CA GLN A 486 7.70 -31.16 -24.89
C GLN A 486 8.96 -30.35 -25.22
N THR A 487 9.43 -30.42 -26.47
CA THR A 487 10.58 -29.64 -26.94
C THR A 487 10.28 -28.14 -26.90
N THR A 488 9.11 -27.72 -27.40
CA THR A 488 8.69 -26.30 -27.36
C THR A 488 8.51 -25.79 -25.93
N GLN A 489 7.90 -26.58 -25.04
CA GLN A 489 7.75 -26.21 -23.62
C GLN A 489 9.09 -26.10 -22.91
N THR A 490 10.03 -27.00 -23.20
CA THR A 490 11.38 -26.97 -22.61
C THR A 490 12.16 -25.73 -23.08
N GLN A 491 12.06 -25.37 -24.36
CA GLN A 491 12.69 -24.15 -24.90
C GLN A 491 12.08 -22.88 -24.27
N GLN A 492 10.76 -22.83 -24.11
CA GLN A 492 10.08 -21.71 -23.44
C GLN A 492 10.46 -21.61 -21.96
N GLN A 493 10.58 -22.73 -21.25
CA GLN A 493 11.07 -22.72 -19.86
C GLN A 493 12.52 -22.26 -19.76
N GLN A 494 13.41 -22.70 -20.67
CA GLN A 494 14.81 -22.25 -20.68
C GLN A 494 14.90 -20.74 -20.94
N GLN A 495 14.12 -20.20 -21.89
CA GLN A 495 14.06 -18.75 -22.13
C GLN A 495 13.52 -17.98 -20.92
N GLN A 496 12.44 -18.46 -20.28
CA GLN A 496 11.90 -17.83 -19.07
C GLN A 496 12.87 -17.85 -17.90
N VAL A 497 13.59 -18.96 -17.68
CA VAL A 497 14.62 -19.07 -16.63
C VAL A 497 15.77 -18.10 -16.93
N GLN A 498 16.17 -17.96 -18.19
CA GLN A 498 17.23 -17.05 -18.59
C GLN A 498 16.82 -15.57 -18.43
N GLU A 499 15.59 -15.22 -18.79
CA GLU A 499 15.01 -13.89 -18.53
C GLU A 499 14.86 -13.60 -17.04
N GLN A 500 14.42 -14.56 -16.24
CA GLN A 500 14.37 -14.42 -14.78
C GLN A 500 15.77 -14.22 -14.17
N HIS A 501 16.79 -14.93 -14.66
CA HIS A 501 18.16 -14.74 -14.18
C HIS A 501 18.66 -13.34 -14.52
N GLN A 502 18.41 -12.86 -15.74
CA GLN A 502 18.78 -11.49 -16.14
C GLN A 502 18.05 -10.42 -15.33
N GLN A 503 16.76 -10.63 -15.03
CA GLN A 503 16.00 -9.71 -14.17
C GLN A 503 16.49 -9.74 -12.72
N GLN A 504 16.82 -10.92 -12.19
CA GLN A 504 17.36 -11.07 -10.84
C GLN A 504 18.75 -10.43 -10.74
N ASP A 505 19.61 -10.60 -11.74
CA ASP A 505 20.93 -9.97 -11.79
C ASP A 505 20.82 -8.45 -11.90
N ALA A 506 19.88 -7.94 -12.69
CA ALA A 506 19.58 -6.51 -12.77
C ALA A 506 19.09 -5.94 -11.43
N GLN A 507 18.18 -6.65 -10.75
CA GLN A 507 17.68 -6.26 -9.42
C GLN A 507 18.80 -6.30 -8.37
N ASN A 508 19.65 -7.33 -8.39
CA ASN A 508 20.79 -7.44 -7.48
C ASN A 508 21.80 -6.31 -7.74
N ALA A 509 22.09 -5.98 -9.00
CA ALA A 509 22.95 -4.86 -9.37
C ALA A 509 22.36 -3.50 -8.94
N GLU A 510 21.03 -3.32 -9.03
CA GLU A 510 20.34 -2.12 -8.58
C GLU A 510 20.31 -1.99 -7.05
N GLN A 511 20.12 -3.10 -6.32
CA GLN A 511 20.25 -3.13 -4.86
C GLN A 511 21.68 -2.82 -4.40
N GLN A 512 22.70 -3.38 -5.06
CA GLN A 512 24.10 -3.08 -4.76
C GLN A 512 24.46 -1.63 -5.11
N SER A 513 23.93 -1.09 -6.21
CA SER A 513 24.11 0.31 -6.60
C SER A 513 23.46 1.27 -5.59
N SER A 514 22.23 0.99 -5.15
CA SER A 514 21.53 1.80 -4.15
C SER A 514 22.18 1.74 -2.76
N ALA A 515 22.66 0.57 -2.33
CA ALA A 515 23.46 0.44 -1.10
C ALA A 515 24.76 1.25 -1.17
N SER A 516 25.46 1.18 -2.32
CA SER A 516 26.69 1.94 -2.57
C SER A 516 26.42 3.46 -2.59
N LEU A 517 25.27 3.89 -3.11
CA LEU A 517 24.82 5.29 -3.08
C LEU A 517 24.53 5.79 -1.66
N LEU A 518 23.85 5.00 -0.84
CA LEU A 518 23.60 5.32 0.57
C LEU A 518 24.90 5.41 1.37
N GLN A 519 25.84 4.50 1.11
CA GLN A 519 27.18 4.56 1.70
C GLN A 519 27.95 5.81 1.24
N ALA A 520 27.85 6.17 -0.03
CA ALA A 520 28.46 7.40 -0.56
C ALA A 520 27.85 8.65 0.08
N GLN A 521 26.52 8.70 0.24
CA GLN A 521 25.80 9.82 0.85
C GLN A 521 26.12 9.97 2.34
N SER A 522 26.12 8.88 3.10
CA SER A 522 26.46 8.91 4.53
C SER A 522 27.92 9.31 4.76
N SER A 523 28.86 8.78 3.96
CA SER A 523 30.27 9.17 4.02
C SER A 523 30.48 10.65 3.66
N PHE A 524 29.71 11.16 2.70
CA PHE A 524 29.71 12.58 2.33
C PHE A 524 29.20 13.47 3.47
N LEU A 525 28.09 13.09 4.12
CA LEU A 525 27.52 13.82 5.26
C LEU A 525 28.48 13.83 6.47
N ASN A 526 29.23 12.74 6.66
CA ASN A 526 30.24 12.63 7.72
C ASN A 526 31.58 13.32 7.36
N GLY A 527 31.67 14.01 6.22
CA GLY A 527 32.87 14.72 5.78
C GLY A 527 34.01 13.85 5.26
N ASN A 528 33.78 12.53 5.10
CA ASN A 528 34.76 11.60 4.55
C ASN A 528 34.61 11.46 3.02
N PHE A 529 35.10 12.48 2.31
CA PHE A 529 34.95 12.57 0.85
C PHE A 529 35.71 11.50 0.05
N ALA A 530 36.76 10.89 0.61
CA ALA A 530 37.50 9.81 -0.05
C ALA A 530 36.70 8.50 -0.05
N GLN A 531 36.10 8.16 1.09
CA GLN A 531 35.19 7.02 1.20
C GLN A 531 33.90 7.25 0.38
N ALA A 532 33.37 8.47 0.40
CA ALA A 532 32.21 8.84 -0.41
C ALA A 532 32.47 8.65 -1.93
N SER A 533 33.64 9.06 -2.42
CA SER A 533 34.03 8.89 -3.82
C SER A 533 34.23 7.42 -4.20
N THR A 534 34.79 6.61 -3.29
CA THR A 534 35.04 5.18 -3.55
C THR A 534 33.72 4.42 -3.66
N ALA A 535 32.81 4.62 -2.71
CA ALA A 535 31.48 4.02 -2.74
C ALA A 535 30.66 4.49 -3.97
N LEU A 536 30.77 5.77 -4.34
CA LEU A 536 30.11 6.29 -5.54
C LEU A 536 30.62 5.63 -6.83
N SER A 537 31.91 5.33 -6.92
CA SER A 537 32.49 4.67 -8.11
C SER A 537 31.94 3.26 -8.33
N VAL A 538 31.53 2.56 -7.26
CA VAL A 538 30.87 1.24 -7.35
C VAL A 538 29.45 1.40 -7.90
N ALA A 539 28.70 2.40 -7.40
CA ALA A 539 27.38 2.73 -7.91
C ALA A 539 27.42 3.19 -9.39
N GLU A 540 28.44 3.95 -9.79
CA GLU A 540 28.64 4.41 -11.18
C GLU A 540 28.84 3.24 -12.15
N ARG A 541 29.59 2.20 -11.75
CA ARG A 541 29.82 1.01 -12.60
C ARG A 541 28.56 0.17 -12.76
N LEU A 542 27.78 0.03 -11.69
CA LEU A 542 26.57 -0.80 -11.67
C LEU A 542 25.36 -0.07 -12.27
N SER A 543 25.30 1.26 -12.21
CA SER A 543 24.19 2.06 -12.77
C SER A 543 24.67 3.43 -13.31
N PRO A 544 25.26 3.48 -14.52
CA PRO A 544 25.84 4.72 -15.09
C PRO A 544 24.81 5.80 -15.46
N SER A 545 23.55 5.41 -15.65
CA SER A 545 22.45 6.30 -16.07
C SER A 545 21.70 6.95 -14.89
N ASN A 546 21.98 6.56 -13.64
CA ASN A 546 21.23 7.04 -12.50
C ASN A 546 21.48 8.55 -12.23
N PRO A 547 20.44 9.41 -12.20
CA PRO A 547 20.59 10.85 -12.02
C PRO A 547 21.12 11.23 -10.63
N MET A 548 20.85 10.41 -9.60
CA MET A 548 21.35 10.65 -8.24
C MET A 548 22.87 10.41 -8.13
N VAL A 549 23.39 9.43 -8.87
CA VAL A 549 24.84 9.20 -9.01
C VAL A 549 25.50 10.45 -9.59
N ARG A 550 24.92 11.03 -10.65
CA ARG A 550 25.44 12.25 -11.30
C ARG A 550 25.38 13.49 -10.40
N ASP A 551 24.25 13.71 -9.73
CA ASP A 551 24.10 14.82 -8.77
C ASP A 551 25.09 14.67 -7.60
N LEU A 552 25.20 13.49 -7.00
CA LEU A 552 26.12 13.24 -5.88
C LEU A 552 27.59 13.36 -6.32
N ARG A 553 27.95 12.91 -7.52
CA ARG A 553 29.29 13.10 -8.12
C ARG A 553 29.65 14.57 -8.25
N SER A 554 28.72 15.39 -8.73
CA SER A 554 28.91 16.84 -8.88
C SER A 554 29.13 17.51 -7.51
N ARG A 555 28.43 17.04 -6.46
CA ARG A 555 28.57 17.55 -5.10
C ARG A 555 29.86 17.09 -4.42
N ILE A 556 30.26 15.83 -4.57
CA ILE A 556 31.51 15.29 -4.02
C ILE A 556 32.72 15.97 -4.66
N SER A 557 32.72 16.13 -5.98
CA SER A 557 33.80 16.84 -6.70
C SER A 557 33.85 18.34 -6.33
N ALA A 558 32.69 19.00 -6.17
CA ALA A 558 32.63 20.37 -5.66
C ALA A 558 33.18 20.48 -4.22
N ALA A 559 32.83 19.55 -3.34
CA ALA A 559 33.31 19.53 -1.95
C ALA A 559 34.82 19.20 -1.83
N GLN A 560 35.32 18.27 -2.64
CA GLN A 560 36.76 17.97 -2.73
C GLN A 560 37.54 19.17 -3.26
N SER A 561 37.00 19.91 -4.24
CA SER A 561 37.62 21.14 -4.75
C SER A 561 37.61 22.29 -3.73
N LEU A 562 36.61 22.32 -2.83
CA LEU A 562 36.59 23.26 -1.70
C LEU A 562 37.65 22.89 -0.65
N ARG A 563 37.82 21.59 -0.34
CA ARG A 563 38.80 21.11 0.64
C ARG A 563 40.24 21.31 0.17
N SER A 564 40.54 21.10 -1.12
CA SER A 564 41.87 21.35 -1.68
C SER A 564 42.20 22.85 -1.76
N ARG A 565 41.19 23.72 -1.96
CA ARG A 565 41.34 25.18 -1.87
C ARG A 565 41.47 25.68 -0.42
N LEU A 566 40.83 25.01 0.54
CA LEU A 566 40.94 25.31 1.98
C LEU A 566 42.29 24.88 2.56
N PHE A 567 42.95 23.87 2.01
CA PHE A 567 44.30 23.48 2.41
C PHE A 567 45.36 24.55 2.07
N TRP A 568 45.10 25.40 1.05
CA TRP A 568 45.93 26.56 0.70
C TRP A 568 45.57 27.85 1.46
N LEU A 569 44.46 27.87 2.21
CA LEU A 569 44.00 29.02 2.99
C LEU A 569 44.26 28.88 4.50
N GLY A 570 45.01 27.85 4.92
CA GLY A 570 45.52 27.66 6.28
C GLY A 570 46.78 28.47 6.62
N GLY A 571 47.19 29.42 5.77
CA GLY A 571 48.29 30.33 6.03
C GLY A 571 47.82 31.79 6.06
N GLY A 572 47.61 32.33 7.27
CA GLY A 572 47.68 33.76 7.64
C GLY A 572 46.73 34.80 6.99
N VAL A 573 46.30 34.64 5.74
CA VAL A 573 45.65 35.72 4.97
C VAL A 573 44.11 35.57 4.94
N GLY A 574 43.58 34.36 5.16
CA GLY A 574 42.15 34.06 5.03
C GLY A 574 41.24 34.66 6.11
N ILE A 575 41.76 34.95 7.31
CA ILE A 575 40.94 35.43 8.44
C ILE A 575 40.49 36.89 8.24
N VAL A 576 41.32 37.73 7.59
CA VAL A 576 40.99 39.14 7.34
C VAL A 576 39.94 39.29 6.24
N ALA A 577 39.97 38.43 5.21
CA ALA A 577 38.99 38.46 4.12
C ALA A 577 37.60 37.95 4.55
N LEU A 578 37.54 36.98 5.46
CA LEU A 578 36.29 36.43 6.01
C LEU A 578 35.57 37.44 6.93
N ALA A 579 36.29 38.23 7.72
CA ALA A 579 35.71 39.32 8.50
C ALA A 579 35.10 40.41 7.59
N GLY A 580 35.78 40.74 6.49
CA GLY A 580 35.27 41.68 5.48
C GLY A 580 33.99 41.19 4.79
N MET A 581 33.92 39.90 4.42
CA MET A 581 32.74 39.33 3.75
C MET A 581 31.55 39.13 4.69
N VAL A 582 31.77 38.80 5.97
CA VAL A 582 30.69 38.72 6.98
C VAL A 582 30.14 40.11 7.30
N ALA A 583 30.99 41.14 7.38
CA ALA A 583 30.54 42.53 7.48
C ALA A 583 29.74 42.97 6.24
N MET A 584 30.16 42.58 5.03
CA MET A 584 29.47 42.89 3.77
C MET A 584 28.13 42.15 3.64
N TRP A 585 28.02 40.92 4.15
CA TRP A 585 26.80 40.09 4.15
C TRP A 585 25.77 40.53 5.20
N ILE A 586 26.22 40.94 6.40
CA ILE A 586 25.36 41.59 7.41
C ILE A 586 24.87 42.95 6.91
N ARG A 587 25.68 43.67 6.13
CA ARG A 587 25.28 44.92 5.47
C ARG A 587 24.29 44.71 4.32
N ARG A 588 24.34 43.57 3.61
CA ARG A 588 23.40 43.24 2.51
C ARG A 588 22.05 42.65 2.98
N ARG A 589 22.00 41.94 4.11
CA ARG A 589 20.77 41.29 4.64
C ARG A 589 19.83 42.21 5.46
N ARG A 590 20.16 43.49 5.67
CA ARG A 590 19.30 44.47 6.38
C ARG A 590 18.27 45.20 5.49
N GLN A 591 18.04 44.78 4.25
CA GLN A 591 17.36 45.59 3.22
C GLN A 591 15.97 45.11 2.73
N HIS A 592 15.17 44.41 3.53
CA HIS A 592 13.78 44.07 3.13
C HIS A 592 12.67 44.62 4.04
N ARG A 593 12.93 45.77 4.67
CA ARG A 593 11.90 46.64 5.26
C ARG A 593 12.15 48.07 4.78
N TYR A 594 11.14 48.72 4.21
CA TYR A 594 11.22 50.14 3.82
C TYR A 594 10.29 50.97 4.70
N ALA A 595 10.68 52.23 4.93
CA ALA A 595 9.87 53.17 5.70
C ALA A 595 8.71 53.67 4.84
N VAL A 596 7.54 53.82 5.45
CA VAL A 596 6.36 54.42 4.82
C VAL A 596 5.71 55.41 5.79
N LEU A 597 5.12 56.48 5.25
CA LEU A 597 4.18 57.32 5.97
C LEU A 597 2.77 56.82 5.71
N GLU A 598 2.07 56.42 6.76
CA GLU A 598 0.68 55.98 6.71
C GLU A 598 -0.21 57.10 7.22
N VAL A 599 -1.22 57.51 6.44
CA VAL A 599 -2.19 58.52 6.88
C VAL A 599 -3.10 57.90 7.94
N THR A 600 -3.06 58.40 9.18
CA THR A 600 -3.89 57.93 10.29
C THR A 600 -5.11 58.81 10.53
N ARG A 601 -5.06 60.08 10.13
CA ARG A 601 -6.18 61.04 10.23
C ARG A 601 -6.14 62.00 9.03
N GLY A 602 -7.28 62.23 8.37
CA GLY A 602 -7.40 63.07 7.17
C GLY A 602 -8.23 62.40 6.07
N LEU A 603 -8.48 63.10 4.96
CA LEU A 603 -9.27 62.59 3.83
C LEU A 603 -8.72 61.28 3.23
N GLU A 604 -7.41 61.06 3.37
CA GLU A 604 -6.70 59.92 2.79
C GLU A 604 -6.34 58.82 3.80
N SER A 605 -7.08 58.72 4.91
CA SER A 605 -6.81 57.73 5.97
C SER A 605 -6.65 56.30 5.41
N GLY A 606 -5.57 55.61 5.83
CA GLY A 606 -5.21 54.27 5.36
C GLY A 606 -4.26 54.24 4.15
N LYS A 607 -4.10 55.34 3.39
CA LYS A 607 -3.09 55.41 2.34
C LYS A 607 -1.67 55.39 2.93
N SER A 608 -0.74 54.75 2.22
CA SER A 608 0.67 54.66 2.63
C SER A 608 1.59 55.15 1.52
N TYR A 609 2.50 56.06 1.87
CA TYR A 609 3.47 56.64 0.96
C TYR A 609 4.87 56.09 1.25
N PRO A 610 5.55 55.45 0.28
CA PRO A 610 6.92 54.96 0.49
C PRO A 610 7.90 56.11 0.67
N LEU A 611 8.84 55.94 1.61
CA LEU A 611 9.97 56.84 1.78
C LEU A 611 11.22 56.26 1.11
N ASP A 612 11.21 56.23 -0.23
CA ASP A 612 12.20 55.55 -1.07
C ASP A 612 13.26 56.48 -1.68
N ARG A 613 13.12 57.79 -1.51
CA ARG A 613 14.06 58.83 -1.98
C ARG A 613 14.84 59.46 -0.83
N ASP A 614 15.97 60.08 -1.15
CA ASP A 614 16.81 60.77 -0.16
C ASP A 614 16.19 62.08 0.34
N LEU A 615 15.36 62.72 -0.47
CA LEU A 615 14.55 63.88 -0.12
C LEU A 615 13.14 63.66 -0.66
N ILE A 616 12.14 63.84 0.20
CA ILE A 616 10.72 63.72 -0.13
C ILE A 616 10.02 64.97 0.34
N ARG A 617 9.39 65.69 -0.59
CA ARG A 617 8.65 66.90 -0.27
C ARG A 617 7.15 66.63 -0.20
N ILE A 618 6.50 67.21 0.80
CA ILE A 618 5.09 67.02 1.12
C ILE A 618 4.39 68.37 1.08
N GLY A 619 3.24 68.45 0.41
CA GLY A 619 2.41 69.66 0.36
C GLY A 619 1.08 69.46 -0.34
N ALA A 620 0.30 70.53 -0.50
CA ALA A 620 -1.07 70.44 -1.02
C ALA A 620 -1.17 70.38 -2.55
N VAL A 621 -0.12 70.72 -3.30
CA VAL A 621 -0.13 70.76 -4.78
C VAL A 621 0.98 69.91 -5.39
N PRO A 622 0.79 69.27 -6.55
CA PRO A 622 1.82 68.43 -7.16
C PRO A 622 3.04 69.23 -7.64
N GLN A 623 2.84 70.41 -8.21
CA GLN A 623 3.91 71.25 -8.74
C GLN A 623 3.48 72.73 -8.74
N HIS A 624 4.42 73.63 -8.50
CA HIS A 624 4.23 75.06 -8.66
C HIS A 624 5.58 75.72 -9.04
N GLY A 625 5.65 76.28 -10.26
CA GLY A 625 6.91 76.73 -10.84
C GLY A 625 7.90 75.58 -11.06
N SER A 626 9.16 75.77 -10.64
CA SER A 626 10.22 74.75 -10.71
C SER A 626 10.20 73.75 -9.54
N GLN A 627 9.31 73.93 -8.56
CA GLN A 627 9.24 73.09 -7.36
C GLN A 627 8.12 72.05 -7.47
N LYS A 628 8.40 70.81 -7.05
CA LYS A 628 7.49 69.66 -7.07
C LYS A 628 7.38 69.01 -5.69
N ASN A 629 6.20 68.48 -5.36
CA ASN A 629 5.99 67.59 -4.22
C ASN A 629 5.98 66.13 -4.66
N ASP A 630 6.58 65.28 -3.84
CA ASP A 630 6.58 63.83 -4.02
C ASP A 630 5.31 63.20 -3.41
N ILE A 631 4.83 63.77 -2.31
CA ILE A 631 3.57 63.37 -1.66
C ILE A 631 2.65 64.58 -1.65
N VAL A 632 1.47 64.42 -2.26
CA VAL A 632 0.42 65.44 -2.27
C VAL A 632 -0.63 65.05 -1.26
N ILE A 633 -0.89 65.90 -0.28
CA ILE A 633 -1.87 65.66 0.78
C ILE A 633 -2.98 66.69 0.66
N GLN A 634 -4.21 66.19 0.54
CA GLN A 634 -5.41 67.03 0.53
C GLN A 634 -6.02 67.11 1.93
N ASP A 635 -6.44 68.31 2.29
CA ASP A 635 -7.20 68.56 3.51
C ASP A 635 -8.40 69.46 3.23
N VAL A 636 -9.47 69.27 4.01
CA VAL A 636 -10.77 69.92 3.79
C VAL A 636 -10.65 71.44 3.90
N GLU A 637 -9.86 71.90 4.86
CA GLU A 637 -9.69 73.32 5.17
C GLU A 637 -8.63 74.01 4.30
N HIS A 638 -7.99 73.27 3.36
CA HIS A 638 -6.87 73.75 2.56
C HIS A 638 -5.76 74.40 3.41
N ALA A 639 -5.60 73.91 4.64
CA ALA A 639 -4.70 74.42 5.65
C ALA A 639 -3.25 73.94 5.42
N ILE A 640 -3.06 72.91 4.60
CA ILE A 640 -1.73 72.44 4.20
C ILE A 640 -1.14 73.38 3.14
N SER A 641 -0.01 74.02 3.46
CA SER A 641 0.73 74.85 2.51
C SER A 641 1.15 74.09 1.23
N ARG A 642 1.27 74.84 0.12
CA ARG A 642 1.68 74.31 -1.20
C ARG A 642 2.95 73.46 -1.12
N PHE A 643 3.94 73.87 -0.35
CA PHE A 643 5.13 73.10 0.03
C PHE A 643 5.24 73.19 1.55
N HIS A 644 4.87 72.13 2.26
CA HIS A 644 4.62 72.20 3.71
C HIS A 644 5.85 71.78 4.50
N CYS A 645 6.37 70.58 4.21
CA CYS A 645 7.55 70.05 4.85
C CYS A 645 8.32 69.14 3.90
N GLU A 646 9.55 68.84 4.26
CA GLU A 646 10.35 67.84 3.56
C GLU A 646 10.99 66.86 4.54
N ILE A 647 11.12 65.61 4.10
CA ILE A 647 11.78 64.55 4.84
C ILE A 647 13.07 64.21 4.13
N ALA A 648 14.18 64.48 4.79
CA ALA A 648 15.52 64.20 4.30
C ALA A 648 16.12 63.00 5.03
N ARG A 649 16.74 62.10 4.29
CA ARG A 649 17.50 60.98 4.85
C ARG A 649 18.95 61.40 5.02
N LYS A 650 19.41 61.51 6.27
CA LYS A 650 20.81 61.85 6.61
C LYS A 650 21.37 60.82 7.57
N ASN A 651 22.53 60.24 7.25
CA ASN A 651 23.19 59.22 8.06
C ASN A 651 22.29 58.02 8.46
N GLY A 652 21.35 57.66 7.58
CA GLY A 652 20.39 56.58 7.80
C GLY A 652 19.21 56.93 8.73
N GLN A 653 19.16 58.15 9.24
CA GLN A 653 18.04 58.70 10.02
C GLN A 653 17.16 59.59 9.13
N LEU A 654 15.87 59.69 9.46
CA LEU A 654 14.92 60.54 8.77
C LEU A 654 14.75 61.82 9.57
N TYR A 655 14.86 62.97 8.90
CA TYR A 655 14.65 64.28 9.49
C TYR A 655 13.54 65.00 8.74
N LEU A 656 12.57 65.53 9.46
CA LEU A 656 11.54 66.39 8.90
C LEU A 656 11.94 67.85 9.11
N THR A 657 11.85 68.65 8.05
CA THR A 657 12.04 70.10 8.11
C THR A 657 10.75 70.76 7.65
N ASP A 658 10.15 71.59 8.50
CA ASP A 658 9.03 72.41 8.10
C ASP A 658 9.52 73.55 7.18
N LEU A 659 8.89 73.71 6.02
CA LEU A 659 9.29 74.66 4.98
C LEU A 659 8.65 76.04 5.20
N ARG A 660 8.56 76.48 6.46
CA ARG A 660 7.86 77.69 6.90
C ARG A 660 6.39 77.64 6.49
N SER A 661 5.74 76.53 6.82
CA SER A 661 4.32 76.35 6.55
C SER A 661 3.46 77.34 7.36
N SER A 662 2.31 77.72 6.84
CA SER A 662 1.43 78.71 7.46
C SER A 662 0.87 78.25 8.81
N ASN A 663 0.59 76.95 8.94
CA ASN A 663 -0.08 76.35 10.09
C ASN A 663 0.81 75.42 10.92
N GLY A 664 2.09 75.30 10.54
CA GLY A 664 3.10 74.52 11.24
C GLY A 664 2.97 73.00 11.07
N THR A 665 4.05 72.32 11.44
CA THR A 665 4.14 70.86 11.54
C THR A 665 4.40 70.46 12.99
N LEU A 666 3.73 69.42 13.49
CA LEU A 666 3.98 68.83 14.81
C LEU A 666 4.52 67.41 14.68
N ILE A 667 5.44 67.02 15.56
CA ILE A 667 5.91 65.64 15.71
C ILE A 667 5.56 65.17 17.12
N ASN A 668 4.74 64.13 17.22
CA ASN A 668 4.23 63.57 18.47
C ASN A 668 3.55 64.61 19.40
N GLY A 669 2.92 65.63 18.80
CA GLY A 669 2.25 66.71 19.52
C GLY A 669 3.13 67.93 19.81
N GLU A 670 4.45 67.85 19.57
CA GLU A 670 5.38 68.97 19.77
C GLU A 670 5.60 69.74 18.47
N PRO A 671 5.55 71.08 18.46
CA PRO A 671 5.75 71.89 17.25
C PRO A 671 7.21 71.80 16.76
N VAL A 672 7.39 71.67 15.45
CA VAL A 672 8.69 71.70 14.78
C VAL A 672 9.06 73.14 14.48
N GLN A 673 10.27 73.56 14.87
CA GLN A 673 10.79 74.88 14.52
C GLN A 673 10.99 74.98 12.99
N PRO A 674 10.37 75.97 12.31
CA PRO A 674 10.50 76.12 10.86
C PRO A 674 11.94 76.28 10.38
N GLY A 675 12.32 75.52 9.35
CA GLY A 675 13.68 75.49 8.79
C GLY A 675 14.71 74.65 9.58
N SER A 676 14.37 74.16 10.77
CA SER A 676 15.24 73.30 11.57
C SER A 676 14.88 71.82 11.38
N PRO A 677 15.86 70.92 11.14
CA PRO A 677 15.61 69.50 10.97
C PRO A 677 15.25 68.82 12.30
N ALA A 678 14.06 68.22 12.40
CA ALA A 678 13.61 67.44 13.54
C ALA A 678 13.69 65.93 13.26
N LEU A 679 14.19 65.14 14.21
CA LEU A 679 14.40 63.70 14.04
C LEU A 679 13.07 62.93 14.05
N LEU A 680 12.79 62.18 12.98
CA LEU A 680 11.68 61.24 12.90
C LEU A 680 12.11 59.83 13.29
N ARG A 681 11.53 59.31 14.37
CA ARG A 681 11.72 57.92 14.83
C ARG A 681 10.58 57.03 14.33
N ARG A 682 10.84 55.74 14.16
CA ARG A 682 9.79 54.76 13.83
C ARG A 682 8.64 54.87 14.84
N GLY A 683 7.42 54.97 14.34
CA GLY A 683 6.20 55.17 15.13
C GLY A 683 5.82 56.63 15.35
N SER A 684 6.67 57.60 14.98
CA SER A 684 6.36 59.03 15.16
C SER A 684 5.10 59.42 14.40
N LYS A 685 4.28 60.24 15.04
CA LYS A 685 3.10 60.89 14.46
C LYS A 685 3.48 62.28 13.98
N VAL A 686 3.26 62.58 12.71
CA VAL A 686 3.49 63.88 12.10
C VAL A 686 2.13 64.49 11.80
N THR A 687 1.82 65.63 12.42
CA THR A 687 0.59 66.36 12.18
C THR A 687 0.89 67.58 11.34
N LEU A 688 0.24 67.70 10.18
CA LEU A 688 0.36 68.86 9.29
C LEU A 688 -0.85 69.76 9.47
N ALA A 689 -0.62 71.06 9.69
CA ALA A 689 -1.67 72.08 9.83
C ALA A 689 -2.79 71.73 10.83
N ASN A 690 -2.52 70.90 11.83
CA ASN A 690 -3.50 70.29 12.74
C ASN A 690 -4.62 69.44 12.08
N SER A 691 -4.73 69.41 10.75
CA SER A 691 -5.80 68.75 10.00
C SER A 691 -5.48 67.29 9.65
N VAL A 692 -4.24 66.98 9.27
CA VAL A 692 -3.83 65.63 8.82
C VAL A 692 -2.77 65.04 9.74
N GLU A 693 -2.94 63.78 10.17
CA GLU A 693 -1.95 63.01 10.94
C GLU A 693 -1.38 61.86 10.09
N LEU A 694 -0.06 61.73 10.07
CA LEU A 694 0.72 60.69 9.40
C LEU A 694 1.53 59.91 10.44
N ARG A 695 1.64 58.59 10.30
CA ARG A 695 2.48 57.75 11.16
C ARG A 695 3.61 57.11 10.38
N LEU A 696 4.84 57.27 10.87
CA LEU A 696 6.01 56.60 10.31
C LEU A 696 6.01 55.11 10.69
N THR A 697 5.83 54.22 9.72
CA THR A 697 5.87 52.76 9.93
C THR A 697 6.83 52.08 8.93
N THR A 698 6.97 50.76 9.03
CA THR A 698 7.84 49.96 8.17
C THR A 698 7.05 48.82 7.54
N LYS A 699 7.07 48.70 6.21
CA LYS A 699 6.40 47.59 5.47
C LYS A 699 7.43 46.63 4.86
N ARG A 700 7.01 45.37 4.64
CA ARG A 700 7.81 44.32 4.00
C ARG A 700 7.47 44.28 2.51
N ARG A 701 8.47 44.30 1.62
CA ARG A 701 8.24 44.23 0.17
C ARG A 701 7.77 42.81 -0.20
N ALA A 702 6.63 42.70 -0.89
CA ALA A 702 6.10 41.42 -1.38
C ALA A 702 6.88 40.93 -2.61
N LYS A 703 6.94 39.61 -2.81
CA LYS A 703 7.80 38.94 -3.80
C LYS A 703 7.25 38.99 -5.25
N SER A 704 6.28 39.83 -5.55
CA SER A 704 5.58 39.85 -6.85
C SER A 704 5.94 41.04 -7.75
N GLU A 705 6.95 41.84 -7.41
CA GLU A 705 7.45 42.92 -8.27
C GLU A 705 8.98 42.97 -8.21
N MET A 706 9.61 41.89 -8.70
CA MET A 706 11.01 41.87 -9.12
C MET A 706 11.09 41.49 -10.58
#